data_AF-A0A5E6VY36-F1
#
_entry.id   AF-A0A5E6VY36-F1
#
_cell.length_a   1.000
_cell.length_b   1.000
_cell.length_c   1.000
_cell.angle_alpha   90.00
_cell.angle_beta   90.00
_cell.angle_gamma   90.00
#
_symmetry.space_group_name_H-M   'P 1'
#
loop_
_entity.id
_entity.type
_entity.pdbx_description
1 polymer ?
#
loop_
_entity_poly.entity_id
_entity_poly.type
_entity_poly.pdbx_seq_one_letter_code
_entity_poly.pdbx_strand_id
1 'polypeptide(L)'
;MRFNTGNAVGDDGSDDPRDLYDNSQIIDVWTTDRTKLSSPDRLGVPRKTWRGIEQQVTDYLIAQGYESIYLTYGAGVVVERQTQLVQRDGELYRVMNASDTPLTLTGTWATDAPKLQAVGDAALRQALANGTTALVDSAVVGYRGRHVNDRLDDTVYVTDDHGAPLGGAKGDGVTDDYAAIMAAFTFANLTGRKTIIFPKPTVSYAVGQMMQVPIVDNMRILGVGFPTIQYIGDSAVLAVVSLDQSISGGRYGIGFENFNIQGNAQVQEGLYTRAISHSTLRNVRSWDCVHSGIRINSGVCNTYDNIRATSVGGIVGAPGLAPAEGIVLDQQSVGDYVAWCTFINVISENVTGNGIRLNSATGNVFLGGTSEGNPRGIFINVGCDFNQFINIDYEDNGANSDVVINGRGNVFDNNQNLSSGSSFNYDVQDAEGTIFKGGNLRAVRLQASSNDTKFYGSRFSDDPGLGITGPGTYSSYGCVKEDNSGVISVAMPDKILRAGFGAAVGAANCSISAQGLGSTSASSCFRFLAGGSGTLLLEGRNDGVLFSPAIYALTTASPANCAIGSDGSFSRSTSALKYKDVKGPIPQDMIDQVMGLSGFMYQQKHGGDGARLFVGMAADDFDVDGLRPLISYGDDGDVEGLHYERLTVVLIEAVKQLSDRVRDLEKLI
;
A
#
# COMPACT_ATOMS: atom_id res chain seq x y z
N MET A 1 -32.78 107.38 31.93
CA MET A 1 -34.14 107.61 31.40
C MET A 1 -34.47 109.08 31.53
N ARG A 2 -35.16 109.64 30.53
CA ARG A 2 -35.53 111.06 30.51
C ARG A 2 -36.87 111.29 31.20
N PHE A 3 -37.82 110.35 31.08
CA PHE A 3 -39.16 110.49 31.66
C PHE A 3 -39.40 109.56 32.86
N ASN A 4 -38.85 108.34 32.84
CA ASN A 4 -38.85 107.39 33.97
C ASN A 4 -40.23 107.22 34.63
N THR A 5 -41.25 106.93 33.82
CA THR A 5 -42.66 106.88 34.26
C THR A 5 -42.91 105.77 35.28
N GLY A 6 -42.11 104.70 35.26
CA GLY A 6 -42.30 103.51 36.10
C GLY A 6 -43.51 102.66 35.73
N ASN A 7 -44.16 102.90 34.60
CA ASN A 7 -45.31 102.12 34.16
C ASN A 7 -44.92 100.64 33.97
N ALA A 8 -45.74 99.69 34.43
CA ALA A 8 -45.48 98.27 34.25
C ALA A 8 -45.37 97.88 32.75
N VAL A 9 -44.74 96.75 32.44
CA VAL A 9 -44.81 96.13 31.11
C VAL A 9 -46.03 95.22 31.13
N GLY A 10 -47.13 95.64 30.49
CA GLY A 10 -48.32 94.80 30.30
C GLY A 10 -48.12 93.76 29.20
N ASP A 11 -49.16 92.96 28.92
CA ASP A 11 -49.11 91.90 27.90
C ASP A 11 -48.74 92.42 26.50
N ASP A 12 -49.16 93.66 26.17
CA ASP A 12 -48.86 94.34 24.90
C ASP A 12 -47.81 95.48 25.02
N GLY A 13 -47.15 95.62 26.18
CA GLY A 13 -46.20 96.71 26.44
C GLY A 13 -46.81 97.88 27.24
N SER A 14 -46.31 99.11 27.03
CA SER A 14 -46.85 100.33 27.63
C SER A 14 -47.33 101.27 26.54
N ASP A 15 -48.57 101.76 26.67
CA ASP A 15 -49.19 102.70 25.73
C ASP A 15 -48.81 104.16 26.03
N ASP A 16 -48.03 104.43 27.08
CA ASP A 16 -47.57 105.78 27.40
C ASP A 16 -46.51 106.25 26.38
N PRO A 17 -46.76 107.32 25.62
CA PRO A 17 -45.81 107.80 24.61
C PRO A 17 -44.46 108.24 25.20
N ARG A 18 -44.37 108.52 26.50
CA ARG A 18 -43.10 108.78 27.19
C ARG A 18 -42.24 107.53 27.35
N ASP A 19 -42.88 106.37 27.52
CA ASP A 19 -42.17 105.08 27.59
C ASP A 19 -41.64 104.65 26.23
N LEU A 20 -42.34 104.99 25.15
CA LEU A 20 -41.84 104.81 23.79
C LEU A 20 -40.53 105.58 23.57
N TYR A 21 -40.48 106.83 24.04
CA TYR A 21 -39.28 107.65 23.93
C TYR A 21 -38.11 107.08 24.77
N ASP A 22 -38.36 106.74 26.05
CA ASP A 22 -37.34 106.13 26.90
C ASP A 22 -36.85 104.79 26.31
N ASN A 23 -37.75 103.95 25.79
CA ASN A 23 -37.40 102.71 25.10
C ASN A 23 -36.51 102.95 23.88
N SER A 24 -36.82 103.92 23.02
CA SER A 24 -36.02 104.18 21.82
C SER A 24 -34.56 104.55 22.15
N GLN A 25 -34.34 105.31 23.22
CA GLN A 25 -33.00 105.69 23.67
C GLN A 25 -32.28 104.51 24.33
N ILE A 26 -32.99 103.70 25.10
CA ILE A 26 -32.43 102.51 25.76
C ILE A 26 -32.06 101.45 24.74
N ILE A 27 -32.91 101.20 23.75
CA ILE A 27 -32.67 100.24 22.67
C ILE A 27 -31.43 100.65 21.87
N ASP A 28 -31.27 101.94 21.54
CA ASP A 28 -30.07 102.42 20.85
C ASP A 28 -28.79 102.13 21.65
N VAL A 29 -28.83 102.27 23.00
CA VAL A 29 -27.70 101.86 23.86
C VAL A 29 -27.55 100.33 23.90
N TRP A 30 -28.64 99.57 23.93
CA TRP A 30 -28.58 98.10 23.98
C TRP A 30 -28.02 97.50 22.70
N THR A 31 -28.36 98.03 21.54
CA THR A 31 -27.99 97.47 20.24
C THR A 31 -26.72 98.09 19.66
N THR A 32 -26.47 99.38 19.90
CA THR A 32 -25.47 100.15 19.14
C THR A 32 -24.22 100.47 19.97
N ASP A 33 -24.30 100.51 21.30
CA ASP A 33 -23.14 100.78 22.17
C ASP A 33 -22.14 99.61 22.14
N ARG A 34 -20.90 99.90 21.74
CA ARG A 34 -19.84 98.89 21.56
C ARG A 34 -18.97 98.67 22.80
N THR A 35 -19.27 99.35 23.90
CA THR A 35 -18.40 99.39 25.07
C THR A 35 -19.07 98.86 26.33
N LYS A 36 -20.35 99.15 26.52
CA LYS A 36 -21.08 98.72 27.71
C LYS A 36 -21.48 97.26 27.60
N LEU A 37 -21.24 96.47 28.65
CA LEU A 37 -21.68 95.06 28.73
C LEU A 37 -23.12 94.92 29.25
N SER A 38 -23.61 95.94 29.95
CA SER A 38 -25.00 96.00 30.41
C SER A 38 -25.48 97.45 30.49
N SER A 39 -26.78 97.64 30.35
CA SER A 39 -27.45 98.94 30.53
C SER A 39 -28.86 98.73 31.10
N PRO A 40 -29.39 99.64 31.93
CA PRO A 40 -30.73 99.52 32.49
C PRO A 40 -31.83 99.49 31.42
N ASP A 41 -32.88 98.71 31.64
CA ASP A 41 -34.14 98.81 30.89
C ASP A 41 -34.97 100.01 31.34
N ARG A 42 -36.15 100.20 30.74
CA ARG A 42 -37.03 101.33 31.09
C ARG A 42 -37.63 101.26 32.50
N LEU A 43 -37.36 100.19 33.26
CA LEU A 43 -37.73 100.04 34.66
C LEU A 43 -36.50 100.14 35.59
N GLY A 44 -35.32 100.42 35.03
CA GLY A 44 -34.07 100.52 35.77
C GLY A 44 -33.37 99.18 36.02
N VAL A 45 -33.85 98.08 35.44
CA VAL A 45 -33.25 96.75 35.63
C VAL A 45 -32.11 96.54 34.63
N PRO A 46 -30.88 96.22 35.07
CA PRO A 46 -29.76 95.96 34.17
C PRO A 46 -30.01 94.77 33.25
N ARG A 47 -29.88 94.96 31.93
CA ARG A 47 -29.90 93.91 30.91
C ARG A 47 -28.59 93.92 30.11
N LYS A 48 -28.22 92.78 29.54
CA LYS A 48 -27.06 92.71 28.65
C LYS A 48 -27.33 93.46 27.36
N THR A 49 -26.37 94.27 26.93
CA THR A 49 -26.34 94.85 25.59
C THR A 49 -25.94 93.77 24.57
N TRP A 50 -26.06 94.05 23.27
CA TRP A 50 -25.56 93.19 22.21
C TRP A 50 -24.06 92.91 22.38
N ARG A 51 -23.26 93.92 22.71
CA ARG A 51 -21.85 93.78 23.06
C ARG A 51 -21.62 92.85 24.26
N GLY A 52 -22.47 92.92 25.28
CA GLY A 52 -22.41 92.03 26.44
C GLY A 52 -22.72 90.57 26.10
N ILE A 53 -23.60 90.32 25.13
CA ILE A 53 -23.91 88.99 24.60
C ILE A 53 -22.73 88.48 23.76
N GLU A 54 -22.17 89.29 22.86
CA GLU A 54 -20.97 88.94 22.06
C GLU A 54 -19.78 88.52 22.95
N GLN A 55 -19.54 89.27 24.03
CA GLN A 55 -18.50 88.92 25.00
C GLN A 55 -18.82 87.61 25.71
N GLN A 56 -20.06 87.40 26.16
CA GLN A 56 -20.45 86.15 26.80
C GLN A 56 -20.29 84.95 25.87
N VAL A 57 -20.64 85.07 24.59
CA VAL A 57 -20.45 84.00 23.60
C VAL A 57 -18.97 83.72 23.39
N THR A 58 -18.14 84.77 23.31
CA THR A 58 -16.68 84.63 23.20
C THR A 58 -16.09 83.91 24.42
N ASP A 59 -16.46 84.34 25.63
CA ASP A 59 -15.98 83.74 26.88
C ASP A 59 -16.46 82.28 27.02
N TYR A 60 -17.70 82.00 26.60
CA TYR A 60 -18.24 80.64 26.57
C TYR A 60 -17.45 79.74 25.62
N LEU A 61 -17.15 80.20 24.40
CA LEU A 61 -16.34 79.45 23.42
C LEU A 61 -14.92 79.17 23.95
N ILE A 62 -14.30 80.15 24.62
CA ILE A 62 -12.99 79.98 25.27
C ILE A 62 -13.08 78.93 26.40
N ALA A 63 -14.12 78.97 27.23
CA ALA A 63 -14.32 78.03 28.33
C ALA A 63 -14.65 76.59 27.87
N GLN A 64 -15.19 76.41 26.66
CA GLN A 64 -15.43 75.09 26.06
C GLN A 64 -14.16 74.43 25.48
N GLY A 65 -12.98 75.06 25.64
CA GLY A 65 -11.70 74.46 25.24
C GLY A 65 -11.42 74.53 23.74
N TYR A 66 -12.12 75.38 22.98
CA TYR A 66 -11.75 75.70 21.59
C TYR A 66 -10.51 76.61 21.59
N GLU A 67 -9.32 76.00 21.61
CA GLU A 67 -8.03 76.70 21.49
C GLU A 67 -7.44 76.42 20.09
N SER A 68 -7.69 77.32 19.13
CA SER A 68 -7.25 77.15 17.73
C SER A 68 -5.81 77.61 17.47
N ILE A 69 -5.18 78.23 18.47
CA ILE A 69 -3.83 78.78 18.39
C ILE A 69 -2.90 77.82 19.13
N TYR A 70 -1.85 77.40 18.45
CA TYR A 70 -0.82 76.54 19.01
C TYR A 70 0.49 77.30 19.24
N LEU A 71 1.25 76.87 20.23
CA LEU A 71 2.62 77.29 20.48
C LEU A 71 3.57 76.43 19.64
N THR A 72 4.51 77.02 18.91
CA THR A 72 5.56 76.24 18.24
C THR A 72 6.54 75.71 19.28
N TYR A 73 6.79 74.40 19.31
CA TYR A 73 7.72 73.76 20.24
C TYR A 73 9.14 74.35 20.12
N GLY A 74 9.75 74.69 21.26
CA GLY A 74 11.10 75.26 21.32
C GLY A 74 11.54 75.53 22.75
N ALA A 75 12.85 75.77 22.95
CA ALA A 75 13.40 76.08 24.26
C ALA A 75 12.83 77.41 24.79
N GLY A 76 12.39 77.42 26.05
CA GLY A 76 11.84 78.61 26.72
C GLY A 76 10.38 78.90 26.43
N VAL A 77 9.69 78.09 25.62
CA VAL A 77 8.24 78.20 25.38
C VAL A 77 7.50 77.82 26.66
N VAL A 78 6.57 78.67 27.10
CA VAL A 78 5.80 78.45 28.34
C VAL A 78 4.36 78.07 27.99
N VAL A 79 3.94 76.88 28.44
CA VAL A 79 2.55 76.42 28.36
C VAL A 79 1.84 76.78 29.65
N GLU A 80 1.03 77.83 29.63
CA GLU A 80 0.41 78.45 30.81
C GLU A 80 -0.79 77.66 31.36
N ARG A 81 -1.46 76.89 30.51
CA ARG A 81 -2.67 76.12 30.87
C ARG A 81 -2.76 74.82 30.11
N GLN A 82 -3.41 73.84 30.71
CA GLN A 82 -3.48 72.48 30.16
C GLN A 82 -4.19 72.40 28.79
N THR A 83 -5.04 73.36 28.45
CA THR A 83 -5.76 73.42 27.16
C THR A 83 -4.91 73.93 26.00
N GLN A 84 -3.77 74.58 26.28
CA GLN A 84 -2.91 75.12 25.24
C GLN A 84 -2.26 74.01 24.44
N LEU A 85 -2.29 74.18 23.12
CA LEU A 85 -1.71 73.26 22.17
C LEU A 85 -0.25 73.66 21.89
N VAL A 86 0.63 72.68 21.86
CA VAL A 86 2.02 72.82 21.42
C VAL A 86 2.17 72.03 20.14
N GLN A 87 2.59 72.68 19.06
CA GLN A 87 2.85 72.05 17.78
C GLN A 87 4.33 71.66 17.68
N ARG A 88 4.58 70.40 17.32
CA ARG A 88 5.90 69.88 17.00
C ARG A 88 5.79 68.96 15.79
N ASP A 89 6.59 69.20 14.77
CA ASP A 89 6.69 68.35 13.57
C ASP A 89 5.32 68.03 12.91
N GLY A 90 4.36 68.97 13.01
CA GLY A 90 3.00 68.81 12.45
C GLY A 90 1.98 68.23 13.43
N GLU A 91 2.39 67.72 14.58
CA GLU A 91 1.50 67.17 15.61
C GLU A 91 1.19 68.16 16.72
N LEU A 92 -0.01 68.03 17.30
CA LEU A 92 -0.48 68.86 18.41
C LEU A 92 -0.42 68.07 19.72
N TYR A 93 0.18 68.68 20.73
CA TYR A 93 0.33 68.14 22.07
C TYR A 93 -0.31 69.08 23.10
N ARG A 94 -0.78 68.53 24.22
CA ARG A 94 -1.15 69.28 25.42
C ARG A 94 -0.40 68.76 26.64
N VAL A 95 -0.37 69.52 27.72
CA VAL A 95 0.23 69.06 28.98
C VAL A 95 -0.64 67.96 29.61
N MET A 96 -0.01 66.86 30.05
CA MET A 96 -0.71 65.70 30.61
C MET A 96 -1.38 66.00 31.94
N ASN A 97 -0.69 66.68 32.86
CA ASN A 97 -1.23 67.00 34.18
C ASN A 97 -1.38 68.52 34.32
N ALA A 98 -2.54 68.98 34.78
CA ALA A 98 -2.75 70.40 35.08
C ALA A 98 -1.71 70.96 36.06
N SER A 99 -1.23 70.14 37.01
CA SER A 99 -0.20 70.51 37.99
C SER A 99 1.16 70.85 37.39
N ASP A 100 1.42 70.43 36.16
CA ASP A 100 2.67 70.73 35.46
C ASP A 100 2.65 72.12 34.80
N THR A 101 1.49 72.81 34.78
CA THR A 101 1.36 74.17 34.24
C THR A 101 1.58 75.24 35.33
N PRO A 102 2.31 76.34 35.05
CA PRO A 102 2.95 76.67 33.78
C PRO A 102 4.18 75.80 33.49
N LEU A 103 4.21 75.17 32.30
CA LEU A 103 5.30 74.30 31.87
C LEU A 103 6.25 75.06 30.93
N THR A 104 7.46 75.34 31.37
CA THR A 104 8.53 75.85 30.49
C THR A 104 9.20 74.68 29.78
N LEU A 105 9.08 74.63 28.45
CA LEU A 105 9.71 73.63 27.60
C LEU A 105 11.22 73.86 27.54
N THR A 106 11.98 72.79 27.74
CA THR A 106 13.45 72.83 27.68
C THR A 106 13.96 72.89 26.25
N GLY A 107 13.12 72.55 25.26
CA GLY A 107 13.50 72.40 23.86
C GLY A 107 14.16 71.05 23.57
N THR A 108 14.39 70.22 24.59
CA THR A 108 14.91 68.86 24.46
C THR A 108 13.76 67.86 24.54
N TRP A 109 13.40 67.23 23.41
CA TRP A 109 12.18 66.42 23.33
C TRP A 109 12.15 65.28 24.34
N ALA A 110 13.27 64.58 24.55
CA ALA A 110 13.34 63.50 25.52
C ALA A 110 13.02 63.94 26.97
N THR A 111 13.24 65.22 27.29
CA THR A 111 12.95 65.81 28.60
C THR A 111 11.50 66.31 28.70
N ASP A 112 10.97 66.86 27.61
CA ASP A 112 9.65 67.50 27.59
C ASP A 112 8.51 66.50 27.26
N ALA A 113 8.77 65.50 26.42
CA ALA A 113 7.78 64.51 25.96
C ALA A 113 7.04 63.77 27.09
N PRO A 114 7.68 63.37 28.21
CA PRO A 114 6.98 62.72 29.33
C PRO A 114 5.94 63.58 30.04
N LYS A 115 5.82 64.88 29.71
CA LYS A 115 4.81 65.80 30.25
C LYS A 115 3.75 66.19 29.24
N LEU A 116 3.87 65.73 27.99
CA LEU A 116 3.03 66.12 26.86
C LEU A 116 2.29 64.91 26.28
N GLN A 117 1.00 65.07 26.00
CA GLN A 117 0.16 64.07 25.35
C GLN A 117 -0.33 64.60 24.01
N ALA A 118 -0.23 63.77 22.95
CA ALA A 118 -0.78 64.10 21.65
C ALA A 118 -2.31 64.21 21.69
N VAL A 119 -2.86 65.23 21.02
CA VAL A 119 -4.30 65.53 20.95
C VAL A 119 -4.83 65.68 19.53
N GLY A 120 -3.96 65.57 18.52
CA GLY A 120 -4.33 65.55 17.11
C GLY A 120 -4.81 64.19 16.63
N ASP A 121 -5.67 64.18 15.60
CA ASP A 121 -6.08 63.00 14.83
C ASP A 121 -4.92 62.39 14.05
N ALA A 122 -3.89 63.18 13.71
CA ALA A 122 -2.75 62.73 12.93
C ALA A 122 -1.90 61.68 13.70
N ALA A 123 -1.71 61.81 15.02
CA ALA A 123 -1.02 60.80 15.82
C ALA A 123 -1.79 59.47 15.91
N LEU A 124 -3.13 59.51 15.98
CA LEU A 124 -3.98 58.33 15.94
C LEU A 124 -3.97 57.69 14.56
N ARG A 125 -4.08 58.49 13.48
CA ARG A 125 -3.94 58.00 12.10
C ARG A 125 -2.56 57.39 11.86
N GLN A 126 -1.51 57.97 12.42
CA GLN A 126 -0.16 57.44 12.30
C GLN A 126 -0.01 56.12 13.06
N ALA A 127 -0.62 55.98 14.25
CA ALA A 127 -0.64 54.71 14.99
C ALA A 127 -1.45 53.62 14.25
N LEU A 128 -2.61 53.99 13.68
CA LEU A 128 -3.44 53.08 12.87
C LEU A 128 -2.78 52.72 11.52
N ALA A 129 -2.09 53.66 10.88
CA ALA A 129 -1.43 53.46 9.60
C ALA A 129 -0.10 52.71 9.70
N ASN A 130 0.66 52.92 10.77
CA ASN A 130 1.96 52.25 10.97
C ASN A 130 1.84 50.81 11.45
N GLY A 131 0.62 50.31 11.74
CA GLY A 131 0.39 48.91 12.10
C GLY A 131 1.17 48.44 13.33
N THR A 132 1.61 49.35 14.21
CA THR A 132 2.41 48.97 15.38
C THR A 132 1.55 48.26 16.42
N THR A 133 2.21 47.34 17.14
CA THR A 133 1.69 46.26 17.99
C THR A 133 0.67 46.64 19.07
N ALA A 134 0.37 47.93 19.30
CA ALA A 134 -0.47 48.37 20.39
C ALA A 134 -1.97 48.53 20.04
N LEU A 135 -2.34 48.76 18.78
CA LEU A 135 -3.73 49.17 18.46
C LEU A 135 -4.37 48.52 17.22
N VAL A 136 -3.59 47.95 16.29
CA VAL A 136 -4.10 47.43 14.99
C VAL A 136 -3.60 46.02 14.66
N ASP A 137 -2.89 45.37 15.58
CA ASP A 137 -2.36 44.02 15.38
C ASP A 137 -3.47 42.96 15.60
N SER A 138 -3.47 41.93 14.77
CA SER A 138 -4.21 40.69 14.98
C SER A 138 -4.03 40.08 16.38
N ALA A 139 -2.89 40.34 17.04
CA ALA A 139 -2.60 39.93 18.40
C ALA A 139 -3.46 40.61 19.49
N VAL A 140 -4.11 41.75 19.21
CA VAL A 140 -4.98 42.44 20.19
C VAL A 140 -6.47 42.17 19.99
N VAL A 141 -6.86 41.59 18.84
CA VAL A 141 -8.26 41.29 18.52
C VAL A 141 -8.64 39.93 19.11
N GLY A 142 -9.24 39.95 20.31
CA GLY A 142 -9.68 38.74 21.02
C GLY A 142 -11.12 38.32 20.71
N TYR A 143 -11.35 37.02 20.54
CA TYR A 143 -12.69 36.41 20.52
C TYR A 143 -12.67 35.04 21.21
N ARG A 144 -13.57 34.84 22.17
CA ARG A 144 -13.72 33.57 22.93
C ARG A 144 -12.41 33.05 23.57
N GLY A 145 -11.56 33.95 24.06
CA GLY A 145 -10.33 33.58 24.78
C GLY A 145 -9.13 33.27 23.89
N ARG A 146 -9.21 33.54 22.60
CA ARG A 146 -8.08 33.51 21.65
C ARG A 146 -7.98 34.84 20.92
N HIS A 147 -6.82 35.11 20.34
CA HIS A 147 -6.60 36.23 19.44
C HIS A 147 -6.67 35.78 17.97
N VAL A 148 -6.87 36.74 17.05
CA VAL A 148 -6.94 36.45 15.61
C VAL A 148 -5.63 35.86 15.11
N ASN A 149 -4.47 36.34 15.58
CA ASN A 149 -3.17 35.76 15.24
C ASN A 149 -3.05 34.29 15.67
N ASP A 150 -3.50 33.93 16.87
CA ASP A 150 -3.48 32.54 17.33
C ASP A 150 -4.19 31.64 16.33
N ARG A 151 -5.33 32.11 15.81
CA ARG A 151 -6.16 31.35 14.87
C ARG A 151 -5.53 31.27 13.49
N LEU A 152 -4.93 32.34 12.99
CA LEU A 152 -4.23 32.34 11.72
C LEU A 152 -2.99 31.43 11.77
N ASP A 153 -2.29 31.42 12.89
CA ASP A 153 -1.11 30.60 13.07
C ASP A 153 -1.44 29.11 13.32
N ASP A 154 -2.69 28.70 13.58
CA ASP A 154 -3.06 27.28 13.77
C ASP A 154 -2.57 26.38 12.61
N THR A 155 -2.37 26.96 11.43
CA THR A 155 -1.85 26.30 10.24
C THR A 155 -0.62 27.05 9.75
N VAL A 156 0.45 26.32 9.41
CA VAL A 156 1.70 26.93 8.95
C VAL A 156 1.74 26.90 7.42
N TYR A 157 1.78 28.06 6.76
CA TYR A 157 2.02 28.13 5.33
C TYR A 157 3.48 28.46 5.05
N VAL A 158 4.07 27.81 4.03
CA VAL A 158 5.46 28.10 3.63
C VAL A 158 5.66 29.51 3.07
N THR A 159 4.56 30.17 2.68
CA THR A 159 4.54 31.54 2.13
C THR A 159 4.50 32.62 3.22
N ASP A 160 4.23 32.27 4.48
CA ASP A 160 4.23 33.26 5.57
C ASP A 160 5.67 33.59 6.00
N ASP A 161 5.85 34.78 6.55
CA ASP A 161 7.15 35.22 7.06
C ASP A 161 7.43 34.62 8.45
N HIS A 162 8.06 33.44 8.46
CA HIS A 162 8.53 32.75 9.67
C HIS A 162 9.91 33.23 10.14
N GLY A 163 10.23 34.51 9.93
CA GLY A 163 11.55 35.08 10.22
C GLY A 163 12.62 34.70 9.19
N ALA A 164 12.20 34.38 7.96
CA ALA A 164 13.11 34.04 6.88
C ALA A 164 13.65 35.32 6.22
N PRO A 165 14.91 35.36 5.72
CA PRO A 165 15.50 36.57 5.13
C PRO A 165 14.71 37.20 3.97
N LEU A 166 13.83 36.43 3.32
CA LEU A 166 13.04 36.85 2.16
C LEU A 166 11.54 37.04 2.46
N GLY A 167 11.07 36.83 3.70
CA GLY A 167 9.66 36.99 4.06
C GLY A 167 8.73 35.95 3.43
N GLY A 168 9.00 34.66 3.66
CA GLY A 168 8.25 33.52 3.14
C GLY A 168 8.62 33.07 1.72
N ALA A 169 8.25 31.83 1.36
CA ALA A 169 8.52 31.24 0.05
C ALA A 169 7.71 31.96 -1.05
N LYS A 170 8.35 32.25 -2.18
CA LYS A 170 7.80 33.01 -3.31
C LYS A 170 7.11 32.12 -4.33
N GLY A 171 7.65 30.94 -4.62
CA GLY A 171 7.05 30.03 -5.59
C GLY A 171 7.03 30.60 -7.02
N ASP A 172 8.03 31.41 -7.38
CA ASP A 172 8.17 32.03 -8.71
C ASP A 172 9.03 31.21 -9.68
N GLY A 173 9.57 30.06 -9.22
CA GLY A 173 10.43 29.17 -9.97
C GLY A 173 11.85 29.67 -10.19
N VAL A 174 12.24 30.79 -9.57
CA VAL A 174 13.57 31.42 -9.74
C VAL A 174 14.21 31.71 -8.39
N THR A 175 13.47 32.29 -7.47
CA THR A 175 13.91 32.57 -6.10
C THR A 175 14.13 31.27 -5.35
N ASP A 176 15.29 31.12 -4.71
CA ASP A 176 15.55 29.95 -3.86
C ASP A 176 14.70 30.02 -2.59
N ASP A 177 13.63 29.21 -2.58
CA ASP A 177 12.64 29.10 -1.52
C ASP A 177 13.11 28.23 -0.35
N TYR A 178 14.26 27.56 -0.47
CA TYR A 178 14.76 26.61 0.52
C TYR A 178 14.77 27.19 1.95
N ALA A 179 15.38 28.37 2.14
CA ALA A 179 15.51 28.97 3.46
C ALA A 179 14.15 29.31 4.09
N ALA A 180 13.20 29.78 3.27
CA ALA A 180 11.86 30.11 3.74
C ALA A 180 11.04 28.87 4.09
N ILE A 181 11.13 27.81 3.27
CA ILE A 181 10.50 26.51 3.54
C ILE A 181 11.04 25.91 4.85
N MET A 182 12.36 25.93 5.05
CA MET A 182 12.98 25.41 6.27
C MET A 182 12.64 26.23 7.52
N ALA A 183 12.45 27.55 7.38
CA ALA A 183 11.96 28.39 8.46
C ALA A 183 10.52 28.01 8.88
N ALA A 184 9.64 27.73 7.91
CA ALA A 184 8.28 27.27 8.19
C ALA A 184 8.26 25.94 8.96
N PHE A 185 9.09 24.97 8.54
CA PHE A 185 9.24 23.71 9.27
C PHE A 185 9.80 23.91 10.70
N THR A 186 10.77 24.80 10.85
CA THR A 186 11.35 25.14 12.16
C THR A 186 10.30 25.76 13.08
N PHE A 187 9.54 26.74 12.58
CA PHE A 187 8.44 27.35 13.31
C PHE A 187 7.39 26.33 13.73
N ALA A 188 6.99 25.44 12.81
CA ALA A 188 6.02 24.39 13.11
C ALA A 188 6.50 23.50 14.26
N ASN A 189 7.75 23.03 14.21
CA ASN A 189 8.32 22.19 15.25
C ASN A 189 8.48 22.90 16.59
N LEU A 190 8.95 24.15 16.60
CA LEU A 190 9.11 24.94 17.83
C LEU A 190 7.79 25.23 18.53
N THR A 191 6.71 25.36 17.75
CA THR A 191 5.38 25.70 18.27
C THR A 191 4.45 24.50 18.41
N GLY A 192 4.96 23.29 18.17
CA GLY A 192 4.19 22.04 18.29
C GLY A 192 3.14 21.82 17.19
N ARG A 193 3.17 22.62 16.13
CA ARG A 193 2.26 22.51 14.98
C ARG A 193 2.68 21.36 14.09
N LYS A 194 1.69 20.63 13.58
CA LYS A 194 1.90 19.39 12.83
C LYS A 194 1.52 19.48 11.37
N THR A 195 0.83 20.53 10.93
CA THR A 195 0.41 20.68 9.53
C THR A 195 1.16 21.83 8.88
N ILE A 196 1.86 21.52 7.78
CA ILE A 196 2.56 22.47 6.93
C ILE A 196 1.88 22.46 5.56
N ILE A 197 1.51 23.64 5.07
CA ILE A 197 0.82 23.82 3.79
C ILE A 197 1.72 24.50 2.78
N PHE A 198 1.77 23.91 1.59
CA PHE A 198 2.33 24.48 0.38
C PHE A 198 1.19 24.93 -0.52
N PRO A 199 0.86 26.23 -0.57
CA PRO A 199 -0.05 26.78 -1.56
C PRO A 199 0.35 26.45 -2.99
N LYS A 200 -0.55 26.66 -3.95
CA LYS A 200 -0.19 26.59 -5.37
C LYS A 200 0.81 27.72 -5.68
N PRO A 201 2.04 27.43 -6.15
CA PRO A 201 3.00 28.45 -6.53
C PRO A 201 2.58 29.13 -7.84
N THR A 202 3.20 30.27 -8.14
CA THR A 202 3.05 30.93 -9.45
C THR A 202 3.65 30.06 -10.55
N VAL A 203 4.80 29.43 -10.27
CA VAL A 203 5.48 28.50 -11.19
C VAL A 203 5.85 27.21 -10.44
N SER A 204 6.83 27.28 -9.54
CA SER A 204 7.33 26.18 -8.72
C SER A 204 8.00 26.75 -7.47
N TYR A 205 8.11 25.94 -6.42
CA TYR A 205 9.00 26.24 -5.30
C TYR A 205 10.40 25.77 -5.65
N ALA A 206 11.27 26.72 -6.01
CA ALA A 206 12.63 26.41 -6.42
C ALA A 206 13.52 26.22 -5.18
N VAL A 207 14.27 25.12 -5.10
CA VAL A 207 15.17 24.83 -3.98
C VAL A 207 16.61 24.62 -4.47
N GLY A 208 17.55 25.40 -3.95
CA GLY A 208 18.98 25.29 -4.28
C GLY A 208 19.69 24.16 -3.53
N GLN A 209 19.05 23.59 -2.51
CA GLN A 209 19.57 22.53 -1.65
C GLN A 209 18.54 21.40 -1.52
N MET A 210 19.00 20.21 -1.13
CA MET A 210 18.10 19.12 -0.76
C MET A 210 17.17 19.57 0.37
N MET A 211 15.87 19.45 0.17
CA MET A 211 14.87 19.70 1.21
C MET A 211 14.86 18.56 2.21
N GLN A 212 15.77 18.61 3.19
CA GLN A 212 15.81 17.69 4.32
C GLN A 212 14.71 18.05 5.31
N VAL A 213 13.53 17.43 5.16
CA VAL A 213 12.36 17.79 5.97
C VAL A 213 12.59 17.34 7.43
N PRO A 214 12.51 18.26 8.41
CA PRO A 214 12.68 17.91 9.83
C PRO A 214 11.40 17.28 10.39
N ILE A 215 11.07 16.10 9.90
CA ILE A 215 9.84 15.38 10.24
C ILE A 215 9.80 15.00 11.73
N VAL A 216 8.63 15.16 12.32
CA VAL A 216 8.27 14.68 13.67
C VAL A 216 7.02 13.82 13.59
N ASP A 217 6.76 13.01 14.61
CA ASP A 217 5.60 12.12 14.59
C ASP A 217 4.29 12.90 14.39
N ASN A 218 3.42 12.31 13.58
CA ASN A 218 2.11 12.83 13.17
C ASN A 218 2.18 14.14 12.36
N MET A 219 3.32 14.47 11.74
CA MET A 219 3.44 15.62 10.86
C MET A 219 2.76 15.37 9.51
N ARG A 220 2.00 16.35 9.02
CA ARG A 220 1.33 16.37 7.73
C ARG A 220 1.85 17.52 6.87
N ILE A 221 2.29 17.19 5.67
CA ILE A 221 2.84 18.10 4.67
C ILE A 221 1.89 18.04 3.47
N LEU A 222 1.22 19.15 3.18
CA LEU A 222 0.10 19.18 2.24
C LEU A 222 0.34 20.20 1.13
N GLY A 223 0.34 19.72 -0.12
CA GLY A 223 0.29 20.55 -1.30
C GLY A 223 -1.16 20.92 -1.67
N VAL A 224 -1.40 22.20 -1.93
CA VAL A 224 -2.69 22.69 -2.45
C VAL A 224 -2.55 22.94 -3.94
N GLY A 225 -3.29 22.20 -4.75
CA GLY A 225 -3.26 22.35 -6.21
C GLY A 225 -2.01 21.76 -6.88
N PHE A 226 -1.41 20.71 -6.29
CA PHE A 226 -0.24 20.00 -6.81
C PHE A 226 0.99 20.89 -7.05
N PRO A 227 1.49 21.61 -6.02
CA PRO A 227 2.70 22.41 -6.13
C PRO A 227 3.89 21.57 -6.60
N THR A 228 4.72 22.15 -7.46
CA THR A 228 6.00 21.57 -7.87
C THR A 228 7.11 22.08 -6.97
N ILE A 229 7.85 21.17 -6.36
CA ILE A 229 9.14 21.45 -5.72
C ILE A 229 10.22 21.11 -6.75
N GLN A 230 10.97 22.13 -7.18
CA GLN A 230 11.94 22.02 -8.26
C GLN A 230 13.35 22.22 -7.72
N TYR A 231 14.24 21.25 -7.94
CA TYR A 231 15.64 21.43 -7.61
C TYR A 231 16.35 22.29 -8.67
N ILE A 232 16.92 23.43 -8.25
CA ILE A 232 17.64 24.38 -9.11
C ILE A 232 19.13 24.44 -8.81
N GLY A 233 19.61 23.68 -7.81
CA GLY A 233 21.02 23.65 -7.44
C GLY A 233 21.90 22.97 -8.49
N ASP A 234 23.21 23.25 -8.38
CA ASP A 234 24.27 22.77 -9.28
C ASP A 234 25.14 21.66 -8.65
N SER A 235 24.84 21.26 -7.42
CA SER A 235 25.64 20.33 -6.62
C SER A 235 24.95 18.97 -6.49
N ALA A 236 25.73 17.89 -6.51
CA ALA A 236 25.20 16.55 -6.35
C ALA A 236 24.50 16.38 -4.98
N VAL A 237 23.24 15.93 -4.99
CA VAL A 237 22.44 15.71 -3.79
C VAL A 237 21.74 14.34 -3.83
N LEU A 238 21.47 13.79 -2.64
CA LEU A 238 20.74 12.53 -2.52
C LEU A 238 19.33 12.66 -3.06
N ALA A 239 18.60 13.73 -2.71
CA ALA A 239 17.25 13.91 -3.21
C ALA A 239 16.83 15.37 -3.38
N VAL A 240 15.70 15.61 -4.08
CA VAL A 240 15.00 16.89 -3.98
C VAL A 240 14.34 17.01 -2.61
N VAL A 241 13.56 15.98 -2.24
CA VAL A 241 12.82 15.92 -0.98
C VAL A 241 13.26 14.68 -0.21
N SER A 242 13.67 14.88 1.04
CA SER A 242 14.10 13.82 1.95
C SER A 242 13.28 13.82 3.23
N LEU A 243 12.49 12.76 3.44
CA LEU A 243 11.75 12.48 4.68
C LEU A 243 12.57 11.53 5.54
N ASP A 244 13.63 12.07 6.13
CA ASP A 244 14.63 11.30 6.85
C ASP A 244 15.17 12.11 8.04
N GLN A 245 15.30 11.47 9.20
CA GLN A 245 15.88 12.07 10.41
C GLN A 245 17.12 11.35 10.92
N SER A 246 17.55 10.26 10.28
CA SER A 246 18.69 9.45 10.73
C SER A 246 18.58 8.96 12.18
N ILE A 247 17.36 8.78 12.70
CA ILE A 247 17.13 8.36 14.10
C ILE A 247 16.81 6.87 14.19
N SER A 248 17.26 6.24 15.27
CA SER A 248 16.89 4.87 15.63
C SER A 248 15.39 4.80 15.93
N GLY A 249 14.69 3.81 15.37
CA GLY A 249 13.25 3.60 15.56
C GLY A 249 12.33 4.41 14.62
N GLY A 250 12.90 5.27 13.77
CA GLY A 250 12.14 5.93 12.71
C GLY A 250 11.13 6.98 13.19
N ARG A 251 10.20 7.36 12.30
CA ARG A 251 9.09 8.29 12.58
C ARG A 251 7.74 7.67 12.22
N TYR A 252 6.69 8.09 12.91
CA TYR A 252 5.35 7.53 12.75
C TYR A 252 4.32 8.55 12.28
N GLY A 253 3.37 8.10 11.45
CA GLY A 253 2.21 8.92 11.07
C GLY A 253 2.55 10.11 10.19
N ILE A 254 3.55 9.97 9.31
CA ILE A 254 3.95 11.04 8.39
C ILE A 254 2.97 11.10 7.21
N GLY A 255 2.44 12.29 6.94
CA GLY A 255 1.64 12.58 5.76
C GLY A 255 2.41 13.44 4.76
N PHE A 256 2.57 12.99 3.51
CA PHE A 256 3.10 13.81 2.42
C PHE A 256 2.21 13.67 1.19
N GLU A 257 1.43 14.71 0.90
CA GLU A 257 0.27 14.62 0.01
C GLU A 257 0.23 15.73 -1.05
N ASN A 258 -0.09 15.35 -2.31
CA ASN A 258 -0.35 16.23 -3.46
C ASN A 258 0.85 17.07 -3.90
N PHE A 259 1.95 16.42 -4.28
CA PHE A 259 3.17 17.12 -4.72
C PHE A 259 3.64 16.63 -6.08
N ASN A 260 4.15 17.58 -6.87
CA ASN A 260 5.06 17.31 -7.95
C ASN A 260 6.50 17.57 -7.47
N ILE A 261 7.44 16.73 -7.86
CA ILE A 261 8.85 16.82 -7.49
C ILE A 261 9.67 16.71 -8.78
N GLN A 262 10.44 17.75 -9.06
CA GLN A 262 11.28 17.81 -10.24
C GLN A 262 12.74 17.92 -9.83
N GLY A 263 13.53 16.92 -10.21
CA GLY A 263 14.97 16.91 -10.02
C GLY A 263 15.72 17.61 -11.16
N ASN A 264 17.02 17.33 -11.22
CA ASN A 264 17.85 17.56 -12.40
C ASN A 264 19.01 16.52 -12.42
N ALA A 265 20.00 16.70 -13.31
CA ALA A 265 21.17 15.81 -13.43
C ALA A 265 22.06 15.69 -12.19
N GLN A 266 21.87 16.51 -11.16
CA GLN A 266 22.59 16.45 -9.89
C GLN A 266 21.86 15.65 -8.82
N VAL A 267 20.60 15.30 -9.05
CA VAL A 267 19.73 14.65 -8.05
C VAL A 267 19.71 13.15 -8.27
N GLN A 268 20.04 12.37 -7.22
CA GLN A 268 19.92 10.91 -7.30
C GLN A 268 18.45 10.47 -7.26
N GLU A 269 17.72 10.86 -6.22
CA GLU A 269 16.33 10.44 -5.98
C GLU A 269 15.37 11.65 -6.01
N GLY A 270 14.19 11.56 -6.62
CA GLY A 270 13.26 12.70 -6.51
C GLY A 270 12.69 12.83 -5.10
N LEU A 271 12.02 11.77 -4.64
CA LEU A 271 11.58 11.60 -3.26
C LEU A 271 12.38 10.48 -2.60
N TYR A 272 12.96 10.78 -1.45
CA TYR A 272 13.60 9.82 -0.58
C TYR A 272 12.89 9.77 0.78
N THR A 273 12.51 8.57 1.23
CA THR A 273 11.99 8.36 2.58
C THR A 273 12.83 7.34 3.31
N ARG A 274 13.12 7.56 4.61
CA ARG A 274 13.80 6.55 5.41
C ARG A 274 13.14 6.31 6.76
N ALA A 275 12.92 5.03 7.07
CA ALA A 275 12.41 4.56 8.35
C ALA A 275 11.15 5.31 8.84
N ILE A 276 10.21 5.56 7.93
CA ILE A 276 8.87 6.07 8.30
C ILE A 276 7.90 4.90 8.39
N SER A 277 7.01 4.89 9.37
CA SER A 277 6.03 3.82 9.61
C SER A 277 4.63 4.37 9.87
N HIS A 278 3.59 3.57 9.62
CA HIS A 278 2.19 4.00 9.76
C HIS A 278 1.88 5.33 9.02
N SER A 279 2.58 5.57 7.92
CA SER A 279 2.60 6.85 7.21
C SER A 279 1.79 6.75 5.91
N THR A 280 1.35 7.90 5.40
CA THR A 280 0.60 7.99 4.13
C THR A 280 1.30 8.94 3.18
N LEU A 281 1.65 8.44 2.01
CA LEU A 281 2.12 9.24 0.90
C LEU A 281 1.11 9.12 -0.24
N ARG A 282 0.55 10.26 -0.64
CA ARG A 282 -0.56 10.26 -1.61
C ARG A 282 -0.36 11.29 -2.70
N ASN A 283 -0.68 10.92 -3.94
CA ASN A 283 -0.70 11.85 -5.07
C ASN A 283 0.66 12.55 -5.25
N VAL A 284 1.75 11.77 -5.24
CA VAL A 284 3.11 12.28 -5.34
C VAL A 284 3.71 11.87 -6.66
N ARG A 285 4.20 12.83 -7.43
CA ARG A 285 4.81 12.60 -8.74
C ARG A 285 6.26 13.06 -8.75
N SER A 286 7.14 12.27 -9.34
CA SER A 286 8.57 12.54 -9.40
C SER A 286 9.16 12.26 -10.79
N TRP A 287 10.03 13.15 -11.28
CA TRP A 287 10.76 13.03 -12.55
C TRP A 287 12.09 13.82 -12.55
N ASP A 288 12.86 13.74 -13.64
CA ASP A 288 14.15 14.44 -13.84
C ASP A 288 15.24 14.09 -12.81
N CYS A 289 15.35 12.82 -12.40
CA CYS A 289 16.38 12.37 -11.44
C CYS A 289 17.31 11.32 -12.08
N VAL A 290 18.52 11.14 -11.56
CA VAL A 290 19.52 10.23 -12.13
C VAL A 290 19.24 8.77 -11.78
N HIS A 291 18.96 8.47 -10.51
CA HIS A 291 18.84 7.10 -10.03
C HIS A 291 17.38 6.67 -9.95
N SER A 292 16.56 7.23 -9.04
CA SER A 292 15.15 6.85 -8.96
C SER A 292 14.17 8.01 -8.80
N GLY A 293 12.95 7.82 -9.30
CA GLY A 293 11.88 8.79 -9.03
C GLY A 293 11.52 8.81 -7.55
N ILE A 294 11.30 7.63 -6.96
CA ILE A 294 10.92 7.47 -5.56
C ILE A 294 11.72 6.32 -4.93
N ARG A 295 12.44 6.61 -3.85
CA ARG A 295 13.15 5.61 -3.05
C ARG A 295 12.60 5.54 -1.64
N ILE A 296 12.21 4.33 -1.25
CA ILE A 296 11.70 4.00 0.07
C ILE A 296 12.75 3.13 0.74
N ASN A 297 13.43 3.69 1.72
CA ASN A 297 14.53 3.06 2.42
C ASN A 297 14.09 2.65 3.85
N SER A 298 13.60 1.43 4.01
CA SER A 298 12.92 0.96 5.22
C SER A 298 11.60 1.68 5.53
N GLY A 299 10.62 0.92 5.99
CA GLY A 299 9.34 1.48 6.43
C GLY A 299 8.30 0.39 6.59
N VAL A 300 7.44 0.54 7.60
CA VAL A 300 6.49 -0.53 7.97
C VAL A 300 5.07 0.00 7.98
N CYS A 301 4.15 -0.77 7.39
CA CYS A 301 2.72 -0.47 7.41
C CYS A 301 2.37 0.93 6.85
N ASN A 302 3.11 1.38 5.82
CA ASN A 302 2.81 2.62 5.12
C ASN A 302 1.78 2.39 4.00
N THR A 303 1.05 3.44 3.65
CA THR A 303 0.20 3.48 2.45
C THR A 303 0.79 4.46 1.45
N TYR A 304 1.04 3.97 0.23
CA TYR A 304 1.49 4.76 -0.92
C TYR A 304 0.37 4.73 -1.96
N ASP A 305 -0.34 5.84 -2.13
CA ASP A 305 -1.56 5.92 -2.93
C ASP A 305 -1.37 6.90 -4.09
N ASN A 306 -1.46 6.41 -5.32
CA ASN A 306 -1.24 7.20 -6.54
C ASN A 306 0.14 7.91 -6.51
N ILE A 307 1.18 7.14 -6.21
CA ILE A 307 2.57 7.60 -6.35
C ILE A 307 3.08 7.31 -7.75
N ARG A 308 3.80 8.27 -8.33
CA ARG A 308 4.23 8.22 -9.73
C ARG A 308 5.71 8.56 -9.90
N ALA A 309 6.44 7.69 -10.58
CA ALA A 309 7.78 7.94 -11.08
C ALA A 309 7.76 7.86 -12.62
N THR A 310 8.25 8.88 -13.31
CA THR A 310 8.21 8.88 -14.78
C THR A 310 9.28 9.77 -15.40
N SER A 311 9.61 9.54 -16.66
CA SER A 311 10.41 10.48 -17.48
C SER A 311 9.57 11.57 -18.17
N VAL A 312 8.24 11.42 -18.19
CA VAL A 312 7.33 12.39 -18.83
C VAL A 312 6.68 13.26 -17.76
N GLY A 313 7.40 14.31 -17.37
CA GLY A 313 7.00 15.28 -16.35
C GLY A 313 5.86 16.20 -16.79
N GLY A 314 4.68 15.69 -17.14
CA GLY A 314 3.46 16.49 -17.32
C GLY A 314 3.45 17.58 -18.42
N ILE A 315 4.58 17.88 -19.04
CA ILE A 315 4.74 18.62 -20.29
C ILE A 315 5.18 17.59 -21.33
N VAL A 316 4.25 17.19 -22.18
CA VAL A 316 4.56 16.38 -23.35
C VAL A 316 5.54 17.17 -24.23
N GLY A 317 6.79 16.69 -24.38
CA GLY A 317 7.72 17.19 -25.39
C GLY A 317 9.03 17.85 -24.92
N ALA A 318 9.37 17.86 -23.62
CA ALA A 318 10.73 18.20 -23.19
C ALA A 318 11.56 16.91 -23.00
N PRO A 319 12.69 16.73 -23.70
CA PRO A 319 13.61 15.62 -23.42
C PRO A 319 14.27 15.88 -22.06
N GLY A 320 13.60 15.46 -20.99
CA GLY A 320 14.08 15.48 -19.63
C GLY A 320 14.95 14.26 -19.31
N LEU A 321 15.65 14.34 -18.20
CA LEU A 321 16.43 13.24 -17.65
C LEU A 321 15.45 12.15 -17.17
N ALA A 322 15.59 10.92 -17.66
CA ALA A 322 14.76 9.80 -17.22
C ALA A 322 15.44 9.08 -16.04
N PRO A 323 14.72 8.82 -14.92
CA PRO A 323 15.25 8.00 -13.84
C PRO A 323 15.74 6.63 -14.34
N ALA A 324 16.79 6.09 -13.72
CA ALA A 324 17.23 4.71 -13.95
C ALA A 324 16.21 3.70 -13.41
N GLU A 325 15.62 3.96 -12.26
CA GLU A 325 14.59 3.15 -11.64
C GLU A 325 13.37 4.02 -11.35
N GLY A 326 12.17 3.48 -11.39
CA GLY A 326 10.99 4.26 -11.04
C GLY A 326 10.80 4.35 -9.53
N ILE A 327 10.35 3.24 -8.94
CA ILE A 327 10.09 3.10 -7.51
C ILE A 327 11.03 2.02 -6.95
N VAL A 328 11.85 2.38 -5.97
CA VAL A 328 12.83 1.47 -5.35
C VAL A 328 12.48 1.24 -3.89
N LEU A 329 12.36 -0.03 -3.51
CA LEU A 329 12.18 -0.48 -2.12
C LEU A 329 13.49 -1.08 -1.61
N ASP A 330 14.05 -0.47 -0.58
CA ASP A 330 15.39 -0.78 -0.05
C ASP A 330 15.42 -0.80 1.48
N GLN A 331 16.58 -1.12 2.05
CA GLN A 331 16.80 -1.19 3.50
C GLN A 331 17.91 -0.25 3.99
N GLN A 332 17.68 0.34 5.17
CA GLN A 332 18.64 1.21 5.84
C GLN A 332 19.80 0.39 6.40
N SER A 333 19.45 -0.75 7.00
CA SER A 333 20.37 -1.74 7.56
C SER A 333 19.82 -3.13 7.27
N VAL A 334 20.66 -4.15 7.39
CA VAL A 334 20.25 -5.55 7.22
C VAL A 334 19.10 -5.89 8.17
N GLY A 335 17.94 -6.23 7.62
CA GLY A 335 16.73 -6.58 8.38
C GLY A 335 15.70 -5.46 8.47
N ASP A 336 16.03 -4.23 8.06
CA ASP A 336 15.12 -3.08 8.05
C ASP A 336 14.35 -3.01 6.71
N TYR A 337 13.51 -4.01 6.43
CA TYR A 337 12.79 -4.09 5.16
C TYR A 337 11.76 -2.96 4.97
N VAL A 338 11.39 -2.71 3.72
CA VAL A 338 10.07 -2.14 3.42
C VAL A 338 9.05 -3.27 3.61
N ALA A 339 8.29 -3.22 4.70
CA ALA A 339 7.50 -4.36 5.14
C ALA A 339 6.03 -4.02 5.34
N TRP A 340 5.15 -4.91 4.87
CA TRP A 340 3.70 -4.81 5.11
C TRP A 340 3.10 -3.47 4.67
N CYS A 341 3.69 -2.82 3.67
CA CYS A 341 3.17 -1.60 3.08
C CYS A 341 2.12 -1.93 2.00
N THR A 342 1.20 -1.00 1.78
CA THR A 342 0.22 -1.07 0.69
C THR A 342 0.51 0.02 -0.33
N PHE A 343 0.63 -0.39 -1.59
CA PHE A 343 0.87 0.45 -2.75
C PHE A 343 -0.36 0.38 -3.63
N ILE A 344 -1.02 1.52 -3.88
CA ILE A 344 -2.32 1.59 -4.55
C ILE A 344 -2.16 2.49 -5.77
N ASN A 345 -2.59 2.02 -6.95
CA ASN A 345 -2.54 2.78 -8.20
C ASN A 345 -1.15 3.38 -8.46
N VAL A 346 -0.10 2.58 -8.25
CA VAL A 346 1.27 3.04 -8.49
C VAL A 346 1.51 3.22 -9.98
N ILE A 347 2.26 4.25 -10.36
CA ILE A 347 2.57 4.50 -11.77
C ILE A 347 4.08 4.61 -11.93
N SER A 348 4.67 3.70 -12.69
CA SER A 348 6.09 3.74 -13.00
C SER A 348 6.34 3.57 -14.49
N GLU A 349 6.63 4.67 -15.18
CA GLU A 349 6.51 4.72 -16.63
C GLU A 349 7.69 5.39 -17.32
N ASN A 350 8.15 4.78 -18.42
CA ASN A 350 9.17 5.32 -19.30
C ASN A 350 10.51 5.60 -18.58
N VAL A 351 10.88 4.78 -17.59
CA VAL A 351 12.20 4.86 -16.95
C VAL A 351 13.25 4.07 -17.74
N THR A 352 14.53 4.32 -17.48
CA THR A 352 15.63 3.70 -18.26
C THR A 352 16.09 2.34 -17.73
N GLY A 353 15.49 1.83 -16.66
CA GLY A 353 15.78 0.54 -16.04
C GLY A 353 14.49 -0.18 -15.60
N ASN A 354 14.31 -0.47 -14.31
CA ASN A 354 13.11 -1.16 -13.85
C ASN A 354 12.06 -0.15 -13.38
N GLY A 355 10.79 -0.37 -13.76
CA GLY A 355 9.69 0.44 -13.25
C GLY A 355 9.59 0.33 -11.72
N ILE A 356 9.53 -0.88 -11.19
CA ILE A 356 9.49 -1.13 -9.74
C ILE A 356 10.60 -2.12 -9.37
N ARG A 357 11.45 -1.73 -8.42
CA ARG A 357 12.58 -2.55 -7.98
C ARG A 357 12.50 -2.83 -6.49
N LEU A 358 12.45 -4.11 -6.14
CA LEU A 358 12.48 -4.59 -4.76
C LEU A 358 13.89 -5.11 -4.48
N ASN A 359 14.67 -4.35 -3.70
CA ASN A 359 15.98 -4.77 -3.21
C ASN A 359 15.88 -5.36 -1.81
N SER A 360 14.97 -4.87 -0.97
CA SER A 360 14.71 -5.39 0.38
C SER A 360 13.28 -5.08 0.81
N ALA A 361 12.35 -5.96 0.43
CA ALA A 361 10.91 -5.75 0.61
C ALA A 361 10.19 -7.06 0.96
N THR A 362 9.32 -7.04 1.97
CA THR A 362 8.56 -8.24 2.35
C THR A 362 7.10 -7.96 2.72
N GLY A 363 6.20 -8.87 2.35
CA GLY A 363 4.80 -8.80 2.76
C GLY A 363 4.03 -7.59 2.20
N ASN A 364 4.55 -6.90 1.19
CA ASN A 364 3.89 -5.72 0.63
C ASN A 364 2.80 -6.11 -0.36
N VAL A 365 1.80 -5.24 -0.53
CA VAL A 365 0.73 -5.40 -1.52
C VAL A 365 0.77 -4.24 -2.49
N PHE A 366 0.86 -4.54 -3.78
CA PHE A 366 0.69 -3.62 -4.90
C PHE A 366 -0.66 -3.91 -5.56
N LEU A 367 -1.56 -2.92 -5.55
CA LEU A 367 -2.94 -3.03 -5.98
C LEU A 367 -3.24 -1.98 -7.05
N GLY A 368 -3.39 -2.44 -8.29
CA GLY A 368 -3.65 -1.58 -9.44
C GLY A 368 -2.47 -0.68 -9.81
N GLY A 369 -2.61 0.01 -10.94
CA GLY A 369 -1.58 0.89 -11.48
C GLY A 369 -0.78 0.25 -12.62
N THR A 370 0.28 0.94 -13.04
CA THR A 370 1.04 0.63 -14.24
C THR A 370 2.54 0.58 -13.95
N SER A 371 3.22 -0.32 -14.64
CA SER A 371 4.67 -0.37 -14.70
C SER A 371 5.10 -0.64 -16.15
N GLU A 372 4.92 0.36 -17.00
CA GLU A 372 4.92 0.26 -18.47
C GLU A 372 5.98 1.14 -19.15
N GLY A 373 6.31 0.82 -20.42
CA GLY A 373 7.28 1.58 -21.20
C GLY A 373 8.71 1.52 -20.65
N ASN A 374 9.01 0.55 -19.78
CA ASN A 374 10.30 0.39 -19.12
C ASN A 374 11.08 -0.77 -19.73
N PRO A 375 12.42 -0.82 -19.66
CA PRO A 375 13.17 -2.03 -20.02
C PRO A 375 12.75 -3.30 -19.26
N ARG A 376 12.24 -3.15 -18.04
CA ARG A 376 11.52 -4.17 -17.25
C ARG A 376 10.44 -3.49 -16.41
N GLY A 377 9.29 -4.12 -16.27
CA GLY A 377 8.25 -3.65 -15.34
C GLY A 377 8.73 -3.79 -13.89
N ILE A 378 8.88 -5.02 -13.41
CA ILE A 378 9.24 -5.32 -12.02
C ILE A 378 10.49 -6.18 -11.91
N PHE A 379 11.37 -5.81 -10.99
CA PHE A 379 12.49 -6.64 -10.57
C PHE A 379 12.41 -6.96 -9.08
N ILE A 380 12.32 -8.24 -8.74
CA ILE A 380 12.28 -8.73 -7.36
C ILE A 380 13.60 -9.45 -7.07
N ASN A 381 14.41 -8.87 -6.18
CA ASN A 381 15.71 -9.43 -5.80
C ASN A 381 15.57 -10.61 -4.82
N VAL A 382 16.67 -11.36 -4.62
CA VAL A 382 16.75 -12.43 -3.61
C VAL A 382 16.44 -11.86 -2.22
N GLY A 383 15.65 -12.58 -1.44
CA GLY A 383 15.22 -12.15 -0.09
C GLY A 383 14.08 -11.13 -0.06
N CYS A 384 13.54 -10.76 -1.23
CA CYS A 384 12.30 -9.97 -1.30
C CYS A 384 11.08 -10.90 -1.36
N ASP A 385 10.59 -11.28 -0.19
CA ASP A 385 9.69 -12.42 -0.04
C ASP A 385 8.25 -12.00 0.29
N PHE A 386 7.27 -12.79 -0.15
CA PHE A 386 5.84 -12.66 0.20
C PHE A 386 5.17 -11.35 -0.26
N ASN A 387 5.68 -10.71 -1.32
CA ASN A 387 5.02 -9.54 -1.90
C ASN A 387 3.92 -9.97 -2.88
N GLN A 388 2.86 -9.16 -2.99
CA GLN A 388 1.70 -9.44 -3.83
C GLN A 388 1.51 -8.32 -4.84
N PHE A 389 1.29 -8.69 -6.10
CA PHE A 389 1.03 -7.77 -7.22
C PHE A 389 -0.31 -8.15 -7.84
N ILE A 390 -1.27 -7.24 -7.75
CA ILE A 390 -2.68 -7.49 -8.07
C ILE A 390 -3.14 -6.45 -9.10
N ASN A 391 -3.64 -6.90 -10.24
CA ASN A 391 -4.15 -6.05 -11.33
C ASN A 391 -3.18 -4.95 -11.79
N ILE A 392 -1.89 -5.24 -11.85
CA ILE A 392 -0.87 -4.33 -12.42
C ILE A 392 -0.82 -4.51 -13.93
N ASP A 393 -0.73 -3.39 -14.65
CA ASP A 393 -0.50 -3.37 -16.10
C ASP A 393 0.99 -3.23 -16.42
N TYR A 394 1.46 -4.00 -17.40
CA TYR A 394 2.84 -4.08 -17.83
C TYR A 394 3.02 -3.77 -19.32
N GLU A 395 2.18 -2.93 -19.93
CA GLU A 395 2.25 -2.62 -21.37
C GLU A 395 3.63 -2.08 -21.82
N ASP A 396 4.00 -2.36 -23.07
CA ASP A 396 5.16 -1.77 -23.76
C ASP A 396 6.52 -1.83 -23.03
N ASN A 397 6.72 -2.80 -22.14
CA ASN A 397 8.04 -3.04 -21.57
C ASN A 397 8.98 -3.67 -22.61
N GLY A 398 10.27 -3.34 -22.49
CA GLY A 398 11.31 -3.72 -23.45
C GLY A 398 11.63 -5.21 -23.49
N ALA A 399 12.59 -5.58 -24.36
CA ALA A 399 12.87 -6.96 -24.80
C ALA A 399 13.33 -7.98 -23.74
N ASN A 400 13.43 -7.59 -22.46
CA ASN A 400 13.82 -8.50 -21.39
C ASN A 400 12.60 -9.32 -20.92
N SER A 401 12.01 -8.92 -19.80
CA SER A 401 10.81 -9.52 -19.25
C SER A 401 10.01 -8.47 -18.50
N ASP A 402 8.68 -8.62 -18.48
CA ASP A 402 7.82 -7.72 -17.71
C ASP A 402 8.17 -7.80 -16.23
N VAL A 403 8.41 -9.02 -15.74
CA VAL A 403 8.75 -9.28 -14.34
C VAL A 403 9.88 -10.30 -14.23
N VAL A 404 10.88 -9.99 -13.40
CA VAL A 404 11.95 -10.92 -12.98
C VAL A 404 11.79 -11.23 -11.49
N ILE A 405 11.83 -12.51 -11.13
CA ILE A 405 11.50 -12.98 -9.78
C ILE A 405 12.63 -13.85 -9.22
N ASN A 406 13.27 -13.36 -8.16
CA ASN A 406 14.28 -14.10 -7.39
C ASN A 406 13.85 -14.36 -5.92
N GLY A 407 12.92 -13.57 -5.40
CA GLY A 407 12.40 -13.71 -4.04
C GLY A 407 11.33 -14.80 -3.92
N ARG A 408 11.11 -15.31 -2.70
CA ARG A 408 10.23 -16.45 -2.40
C ARG A 408 8.79 -16.02 -2.13
N GLY A 409 7.84 -16.89 -2.44
CA GLY A 409 6.44 -16.74 -2.03
C GLY A 409 5.73 -15.51 -2.58
N ASN A 410 6.24 -14.90 -3.66
CA ASN A 410 5.61 -13.75 -4.29
C ASN A 410 4.38 -14.18 -5.08
N VAL A 411 3.34 -13.34 -5.08
CA VAL A 411 2.03 -13.64 -5.68
C VAL A 411 1.71 -12.62 -6.78
N PHE A 412 1.25 -13.13 -7.92
CA PHE A 412 0.79 -12.34 -9.06
C PHE A 412 -0.67 -12.73 -9.35
N ASP A 413 -1.59 -11.79 -9.18
CA ASP A 413 -3.03 -12.04 -9.26
C ASP A 413 -3.68 -11.12 -10.31
N ASN A 414 -4.17 -11.73 -11.40
CA ASN A 414 -4.83 -11.04 -12.51
C ASN A 414 -4.06 -9.83 -13.07
N ASN A 415 -2.74 -9.90 -13.08
CA ASN A 415 -1.92 -8.88 -13.76
C ASN A 415 -2.06 -8.99 -15.28
N GLN A 416 -1.94 -7.85 -15.94
CA GLN A 416 -2.12 -7.68 -17.37
C GLN A 416 -0.76 -7.57 -18.05
N ASN A 417 -0.44 -8.54 -18.92
CA ASN A 417 0.88 -8.66 -19.54
C ASN A 417 0.80 -8.41 -21.04
N LEU A 418 0.53 -7.16 -21.43
CA LEU A 418 0.31 -6.75 -22.82
C LEU A 418 1.57 -6.40 -23.60
N SER A 419 2.76 -6.47 -23.00
CA SER A 419 4.02 -6.24 -23.72
C SER A 419 4.20 -7.18 -24.91
N SER A 420 4.01 -6.65 -26.12
CA SER A 420 4.32 -7.37 -27.35
C SER A 420 5.83 -7.58 -27.52
N GLY A 421 6.65 -6.67 -26.98
CA GLY A 421 8.11 -6.61 -27.14
C GLY A 421 8.95 -7.40 -26.14
N SER A 422 8.43 -7.82 -24.99
CA SER A 422 9.20 -8.60 -23.99
C SER A 422 9.47 -10.02 -24.50
N SER A 423 10.59 -10.65 -24.16
CA SER A 423 10.79 -12.06 -24.54
C SER A 423 10.02 -13.03 -23.63
N PHE A 424 9.75 -12.63 -22.39
CA PHE A 424 8.89 -13.36 -21.43
C PHE A 424 8.06 -12.38 -20.62
N ASN A 425 6.82 -12.73 -20.23
CA ASN A 425 6.12 -11.93 -19.22
C ASN A 425 6.78 -12.11 -17.86
N TYR A 426 7.09 -13.35 -17.52
CA TYR A 426 7.71 -13.68 -16.24
C TYR A 426 8.96 -14.52 -16.44
N ASP A 427 10.06 -14.09 -15.84
CA ASP A 427 11.29 -14.88 -15.70
C ASP A 427 11.50 -15.22 -14.23
N VAL A 428 11.14 -16.46 -13.88
CA VAL A 428 11.25 -17.01 -12.54
C VAL A 428 12.64 -17.65 -12.41
N GLN A 429 13.51 -17.00 -11.65
CA GLN A 429 14.92 -17.38 -11.52
C GLN A 429 15.13 -18.20 -10.24
N ASP A 430 15.81 -17.66 -9.23
CA ASP A 430 16.08 -18.36 -7.96
C ASP A 430 14.88 -18.41 -6.99
N ALA A 431 13.68 -18.14 -7.48
CA ALA A 431 12.48 -18.04 -6.68
C ALA A 431 11.87 -19.40 -6.30
N GLU A 432 11.37 -19.48 -5.07
CA GLU A 432 10.65 -20.65 -4.54
C GLU A 432 9.22 -20.27 -4.19
N GLY A 433 8.25 -21.09 -4.56
CA GLY A 433 6.87 -20.92 -4.12
C GLY A 433 6.14 -19.74 -4.75
N THR A 434 6.58 -19.24 -5.91
CA THR A 434 5.88 -18.19 -6.66
C THR A 434 4.48 -18.65 -7.05
N ILE A 435 3.48 -17.77 -6.90
CA ILE A 435 2.08 -18.10 -7.20
C ILE A 435 1.53 -17.14 -8.25
N PHE A 436 0.96 -17.71 -9.30
CA PHE A 436 0.18 -17.02 -10.31
C PHE A 436 -1.29 -17.40 -10.17
N LYS A 437 -2.18 -16.40 -10.13
CA LYS A 437 -3.63 -16.58 -10.08
C LYS A 437 -4.25 -15.81 -11.24
N GLY A 438 -4.95 -16.52 -12.13
CA GLY A 438 -5.56 -15.92 -13.31
C GLY A 438 -4.53 -15.22 -14.20
N GLY A 439 -4.97 -14.16 -14.88
CA GLY A 439 -4.16 -13.39 -15.82
C GLY A 439 -3.88 -14.08 -17.16
N ASN A 440 -3.48 -13.27 -18.15
CA ASN A 440 -2.91 -13.71 -19.42
C ASN A 440 -1.39 -13.76 -19.27
N LEU A 441 -0.81 -14.96 -19.36
CA LEU A 441 0.60 -15.25 -19.23
C LEU A 441 1.12 -15.79 -20.57
N ARG A 442 1.30 -14.91 -21.56
CA ARG A 442 1.82 -15.28 -22.89
C ARG A 442 3.04 -16.20 -22.81
N ALA A 443 4.05 -15.85 -22.02
CA ALA A 443 5.25 -16.66 -21.83
C ALA A 443 5.83 -16.54 -20.42
N VAL A 444 6.09 -17.69 -19.78
CA VAL A 444 6.73 -17.78 -18.46
C VAL A 444 7.94 -18.69 -18.57
N ARG A 445 9.12 -18.19 -18.20
CA ARG A 445 10.36 -18.96 -18.13
C ARG A 445 10.64 -19.35 -16.69
N LEU A 446 10.76 -20.65 -16.46
CA LEU A 446 11.14 -21.24 -15.18
C LEU A 446 12.60 -21.71 -15.26
N GLN A 447 13.52 -21.00 -14.61
CA GLN A 447 14.93 -21.39 -14.59
C GLN A 447 15.15 -22.64 -13.72
N ALA A 448 16.31 -23.30 -13.88
CA ALA A 448 16.61 -24.56 -13.17
C ALA A 448 16.60 -24.44 -11.64
N SER A 449 16.91 -23.26 -11.13
CA SER A 449 16.85 -22.94 -9.70
C SER A 449 15.45 -22.59 -9.19
N SER A 450 14.48 -22.34 -10.09
CA SER A 450 13.10 -22.05 -9.70
C SER A 450 12.38 -23.31 -9.25
N ASN A 451 11.71 -23.22 -8.11
CA ASN A 451 11.04 -24.37 -7.50
C ASN A 451 9.63 -24.05 -7.01
N ASP A 452 8.77 -25.06 -7.06
CA ASP A 452 7.41 -25.01 -6.48
C ASP A 452 6.55 -23.83 -6.98
N THR A 453 6.71 -23.46 -8.25
CA THR A 453 5.87 -22.43 -8.88
C THR A 453 4.46 -22.97 -9.08
N LYS A 454 3.44 -22.18 -8.77
CA LYS A 454 2.02 -22.60 -8.84
C LYS A 454 1.23 -21.69 -9.76
N PHE A 455 0.47 -22.29 -10.67
CA PHE A 455 -0.45 -21.59 -11.55
C PHE A 455 -1.88 -22.03 -11.26
N TYR A 456 -2.76 -21.06 -11.01
CA TYR A 456 -4.18 -21.29 -10.73
C TYR A 456 -5.05 -20.52 -11.70
N GLY A 457 -5.75 -21.22 -12.59
CA GLY A 457 -6.68 -20.58 -13.54
C GLY A 457 -6.04 -19.62 -14.54
N SER A 458 -4.71 -19.68 -14.72
CA SER A 458 -3.98 -18.80 -15.63
C SER A 458 -4.17 -19.22 -17.09
N ARG A 459 -4.10 -18.24 -17.98
CA ARG A 459 -4.17 -18.43 -19.44
C ARG A 459 -2.79 -18.29 -20.04
N PHE A 460 -2.45 -19.14 -21.00
CA PHE A 460 -1.16 -19.12 -21.67
C PHE A 460 -1.33 -19.13 -23.18
N SER A 461 -0.39 -18.55 -23.92
CA SER A 461 -0.40 -18.63 -25.38
C SER A 461 -0.29 -20.08 -25.87
N ASP A 462 -1.02 -20.40 -26.94
CA ASP A 462 -0.93 -21.66 -27.66
C ASP A 462 0.13 -21.68 -28.77
N ASP A 463 0.79 -20.55 -29.02
CA ASP A 463 1.84 -20.43 -30.02
C ASP A 463 3.05 -21.35 -29.69
N PRO A 464 3.63 -22.02 -30.70
CA PRO A 464 4.78 -22.90 -30.49
C PRO A 464 5.97 -22.17 -29.83
N GLY A 465 6.43 -22.70 -28.70
CA GLY A 465 7.58 -22.14 -27.96
C GLY A 465 7.21 -21.11 -26.89
N LEU A 466 5.93 -20.76 -26.75
CA LEU A 466 5.42 -19.91 -25.67
C LEU A 466 4.77 -20.74 -24.54
N GLY A 467 4.11 -20.06 -23.59
CA GLY A 467 3.57 -20.67 -22.37
C GLY A 467 4.64 -20.93 -21.30
N ILE A 468 4.48 -22.02 -20.54
CA ILE A 468 5.44 -22.40 -19.48
C ILE A 468 6.65 -23.11 -20.11
N THR A 469 7.84 -22.53 -19.96
CA THR A 469 9.10 -23.03 -20.51
C THR A 469 10.17 -23.19 -19.43
N GLY A 470 11.24 -23.92 -19.75
CA GLY A 470 12.40 -24.10 -18.87
C GLY A 470 12.31 -25.30 -17.91
N PRO A 471 13.42 -25.63 -17.22
CA PRO A 471 13.54 -26.84 -16.41
C PRO A 471 13.02 -26.73 -14.96
N GLY A 472 12.57 -25.56 -14.52
CA GLY A 472 12.06 -25.36 -13.17
C GLY A 472 10.80 -26.17 -12.83
N THR A 473 10.56 -26.39 -11.54
CA THR A 473 9.41 -27.20 -11.09
C THR A 473 8.14 -26.36 -10.92
N TYR A 474 7.00 -26.91 -11.37
CA TYR A 474 5.71 -26.25 -11.23
C TYR A 474 4.53 -27.22 -11.08
N SER A 475 3.46 -26.70 -10.50
CA SER A 475 2.12 -27.28 -10.54
C SER A 475 1.15 -26.33 -11.26
N SER A 476 0.21 -26.89 -12.01
CA SER A 476 -0.83 -26.14 -12.72
C SER A 476 -2.21 -26.71 -12.38
N TYR A 477 -3.17 -25.83 -12.09
CA TYR A 477 -4.54 -26.21 -11.78
C TYR A 477 -5.53 -25.33 -12.54
N GLY A 478 -6.43 -25.94 -13.32
CA GLY A 478 -7.48 -25.25 -14.08
C GLY A 478 -6.97 -24.25 -15.12
N CYS A 479 -5.73 -24.42 -15.59
CA CYS A 479 -5.11 -23.52 -16.56
C CYS A 479 -5.59 -23.83 -17.99
N VAL A 480 -5.52 -22.85 -18.87
CA VAL A 480 -5.95 -22.99 -20.28
C VAL A 480 -4.91 -22.42 -21.24
N LYS A 481 -4.97 -22.88 -22.48
CA LYS A 481 -4.30 -22.26 -23.61
C LYS A 481 -5.27 -21.33 -24.36
N GLU A 482 -4.76 -20.22 -24.86
CA GLU A 482 -5.50 -19.26 -25.68
C GLU A 482 -4.75 -18.94 -26.98
N ASP A 483 -5.51 -18.68 -28.03
CA ASP A 483 -4.99 -18.26 -29.32
C ASP A 483 -4.64 -16.76 -29.36
N ASN A 484 -4.06 -16.31 -30.47
CA ASN A 484 -3.69 -14.90 -30.67
C ASN A 484 -4.89 -13.92 -30.73
N SER A 485 -6.12 -14.42 -30.72
CA SER A 485 -7.34 -13.62 -30.58
C SER A 485 -7.89 -13.61 -29.14
N GLY A 486 -7.19 -14.25 -28.18
CA GLY A 486 -7.60 -14.37 -26.78
C GLY A 486 -8.72 -15.39 -26.55
N VAL A 487 -8.98 -16.28 -27.52
CA VAL A 487 -9.99 -17.34 -27.40
C VAL A 487 -9.35 -18.59 -26.79
N ILE A 488 -10.03 -19.21 -25.83
CA ILE A 488 -9.57 -20.45 -25.22
C ILE A 488 -9.53 -21.55 -26.28
N SER A 489 -8.33 -22.06 -26.59
CA SER A 489 -8.12 -23.07 -27.61
C SER A 489 -8.13 -24.49 -27.03
N VAL A 490 -7.56 -24.71 -25.84
CA VAL A 490 -7.60 -26.02 -25.16
C VAL A 490 -7.38 -25.90 -23.65
N ALA A 491 -7.96 -26.83 -22.88
CA ALA A 491 -7.66 -26.97 -21.45
C ALA A 491 -6.24 -27.55 -21.25
N MET A 492 -5.44 -26.98 -20.35
CA MET A 492 -4.19 -27.61 -19.94
C MET A 492 -4.48 -28.70 -18.90
N PRO A 493 -3.86 -29.89 -19.00
CA PRO A 493 -3.94 -30.88 -17.93
C PRO A 493 -3.41 -30.33 -16.60
N ASP A 494 -4.09 -30.67 -15.52
CA ASP A 494 -3.60 -30.36 -14.18
C ASP A 494 -2.31 -31.14 -13.91
N LYS A 495 -1.28 -30.41 -13.46
CA LYS A 495 0.01 -30.99 -13.07
C LYS A 495 0.15 -30.85 -11.56
N ILE A 496 0.09 -31.97 -10.86
CA ILE A 496 0.25 -32.04 -9.40
C ILE A 496 1.57 -32.78 -9.10
N LEU A 497 2.54 -32.08 -8.49
CA LEU A 497 3.87 -32.65 -8.23
C LEU A 497 3.89 -33.76 -7.16
N ARG A 498 2.93 -33.78 -6.21
CA ARG A 498 2.85 -34.80 -5.15
C ARG A 498 1.42 -35.02 -4.65
N ALA A 499 0.91 -36.25 -4.80
CA ALA A 499 -0.34 -36.70 -4.18
C ALA A 499 -0.01 -37.69 -3.03
N GLY A 500 -0.27 -37.31 -1.78
CA GLY A 500 -0.07 -38.17 -0.61
C GLY A 500 -1.38 -38.79 -0.14
N PHE A 501 -1.38 -40.09 0.16
CA PHE A 501 -2.50 -40.78 0.82
C PHE A 501 -2.00 -41.32 2.17
N GLY A 502 -2.64 -40.93 3.28
CA GLY A 502 -2.27 -41.37 4.63
C GLY A 502 -3.48 -41.85 5.42
N ALA A 503 -3.35 -42.99 6.11
CA ALA A 503 -4.35 -43.52 7.04
C ALA A 503 -3.79 -43.52 8.47
N ALA A 504 -4.59 -43.08 9.44
CA ALA A 504 -4.24 -43.11 10.87
C ALA A 504 -4.53 -44.49 11.51
N VAL A 505 -3.95 -44.77 12.68
CA VAL A 505 -4.22 -46.00 13.46
C VAL A 505 -5.69 -46.03 13.89
N GLY A 506 -6.47 -46.95 13.33
CA GLY A 506 -7.91 -47.11 13.60
C GLY A 506 -8.86 -46.57 12.52
N ALA A 507 -8.37 -46.03 11.40
CA ALA A 507 -9.23 -45.63 10.29
C ALA A 507 -9.75 -46.84 9.50
N ALA A 508 -11.07 -46.88 9.23
CA ALA A 508 -11.72 -48.00 8.55
C ALA A 508 -11.46 -48.04 7.02
N ASN A 509 -11.07 -46.93 6.36
CA ASN A 509 -10.77 -46.91 4.92
C ASN A 509 -9.87 -45.73 4.49
N CYS A 510 -8.86 -46.00 3.65
CA CYS A 510 -8.22 -45.05 2.73
C CYS A 510 -7.83 -45.81 1.45
N SER A 511 -8.42 -45.53 0.28
CA SER A 511 -7.96 -46.14 -0.98
C SER A 511 -8.30 -45.35 -2.26
N ILE A 512 -7.44 -45.54 -3.26
CA ILE A 512 -7.58 -45.13 -4.67
C ILE A 512 -8.61 -46.04 -5.37
N SER A 513 -9.49 -45.50 -6.22
CA SER A 513 -10.43 -46.29 -7.05
C SER A 513 -10.22 -46.03 -8.55
N ALA A 514 -10.03 -47.11 -9.30
CA ALA A 514 -9.72 -47.13 -10.73
C ALA A 514 -10.91 -47.76 -11.49
N GLN A 515 -11.51 -47.04 -12.44
CA GLN A 515 -12.75 -47.46 -13.11
C GLN A 515 -12.63 -47.37 -14.63
N GLY A 516 -12.67 -48.52 -15.29
CA GLY A 516 -12.66 -48.61 -16.75
C GLY A 516 -14.05 -48.75 -17.36
N LEU A 517 -14.19 -48.35 -18.62
CA LEU A 517 -15.42 -48.49 -19.40
C LEU A 517 -15.49 -49.90 -20.03
N GLY A 518 -16.53 -50.66 -19.68
CA GLY A 518 -16.87 -51.95 -20.31
C GLY A 518 -16.14 -53.17 -19.74
N SER A 519 -16.28 -54.31 -20.43
CA SER A 519 -15.75 -55.63 -20.04
C SER A 519 -14.78 -56.17 -21.11
N THR A 520 -13.99 -55.29 -21.73
CA THR A 520 -13.17 -55.63 -22.90
C THR A 520 -11.69 -55.79 -22.55
N SER A 521 -10.99 -56.57 -23.39
CA SER A 521 -9.54 -56.76 -23.34
C SER A 521 -8.73 -55.56 -23.87
N ALA A 522 -9.39 -54.56 -24.46
CA ALA A 522 -8.75 -53.42 -25.14
C ALA A 522 -8.53 -52.21 -24.21
N SER A 523 -8.99 -52.28 -22.96
CA SER A 523 -8.97 -51.15 -22.02
C SER A 523 -8.68 -51.62 -20.60
N SER A 524 -8.20 -50.69 -19.77
CA SER A 524 -7.61 -51.01 -18.47
C SER A 524 -8.12 -50.09 -17.38
N CYS A 525 -8.35 -50.65 -16.20
CA CYS A 525 -8.84 -49.90 -15.05
C CYS A 525 -7.68 -49.23 -14.31
N PHE A 526 -6.48 -49.84 -14.31
CA PHE A 526 -5.25 -49.20 -13.81
C PHE A 526 -3.99 -49.74 -14.50
N ARG A 527 -2.93 -48.92 -14.55
CA ARG A 527 -1.60 -49.28 -15.08
C ARG A 527 -0.48 -48.64 -14.26
N PHE A 528 0.58 -49.41 -14.01
CA PHE A 528 1.86 -48.94 -13.48
C PHE A 528 2.93 -49.08 -14.57
N LEU A 529 3.63 -48.00 -14.88
CA LEU A 529 4.65 -47.94 -15.92
C LEU A 529 6.01 -47.60 -15.31
N ALA A 530 7.10 -48.12 -15.90
CA ALA A 530 8.44 -47.65 -15.63
C ALA A 530 8.60 -46.24 -16.25
N GLY A 531 9.17 -45.31 -15.49
CA GLY A 531 9.42 -43.93 -15.95
C GLY A 531 10.31 -43.88 -17.21
N GLY A 532 10.32 -42.76 -17.92
CA GLY A 532 11.17 -42.49 -19.10
C GLY A 532 10.87 -43.33 -20.36
N SER A 533 10.70 -44.64 -20.23
CA SER A 533 10.48 -45.60 -21.34
C SER A 533 9.01 -46.01 -21.52
N GLY A 534 8.16 -45.82 -20.51
CA GLY A 534 6.75 -46.22 -20.56
C GLY A 534 6.52 -47.74 -20.51
N THR A 535 7.51 -48.53 -20.08
CA THR A 535 7.41 -50.00 -20.03
C THR A 535 6.36 -50.44 -19.02
N LEU A 536 5.48 -51.38 -19.39
CA LEU A 536 4.44 -51.88 -18.50
C LEU A 536 4.99 -52.74 -17.36
N LEU A 537 4.69 -52.36 -16.11
CA LEU A 537 5.07 -53.10 -14.92
C LEU A 537 3.92 -53.94 -14.37
N LEU A 538 2.73 -53.36 -14.24
CA LEU A 538 1.53 -54.02 -13.73
C LEU A 538 0.28 -53.34 -14.31
N GLU A 539 -0.73 -54.12 -14.65
CA GLU A 539 -1.99 -53.64 -15.22
C GLU A 539 -3.18 -54.46 -14.70
N GLY A 540 -4.25 -53.76 -14.35
CA GLY A 540 -5.59 -54.36 -14.26
C GLY A 540 -6.38 -54.02 -15.51
N ARG A 541 -6.81 -55.03 -16.27
CA ARG A 541 -7.69 -54.85 -17.42
C ARG A 541 -9.15 -54.79 -17.01
N ASN A 542 -9.99 -54.22 -17.87
CA ASN A 542 -11.42 -54.08 -17.61
C ASN A 542 -12.18 -55.41 -17.62
N ASP A 543 -11.61 -56.47 -18.20
CA ASP A 543 -12.14 -57.83 -18.17
C ASP A 543 -11.62 -58.67 -16.99
N GLY A 544 -11.02 -58.02 -15.98
CA GLY A 544 -10.61 -58.66 -14.73
C GLY A 544 -9.23 -59.31 -14.76
N VAL A 545 -8.53 -59.30 -15.90
CA VAL A 545 -7.18 -59.87 -16.00
C VAL A 545 -6.15 -58.94 -15.35
N LEU A 546 -5.37 -59.48 -14.42
CA LEU A 546 -4.17 -58.84 -13.88
C LEU A 546 -2.95 -59.25 -14.72
N PHE A 547 -2.24 -58.27 -15.27
CA PHE A 547 -1.13 -58.49 -16.18
C PHE A 547 0.17 -57.87 -15.65
N SER A 548 1.24 -58.65 -15.55
CA SER A 548 2.59 -58.14 -15.20
C SER A 548 3.69 -58.88 -15.96
N PRO A 549 4.12 -58.36 -17.12
CA PRO A 549 5.27 -58.91 -17.87
C PRO A 549 6.56 -58.88 -17.07
N ALA A 550 6.73 -57.83 -16.25
CA ALA A 550 7.91 -57.66 -15.42
C ALA A 550 8.03 -58.77 -14.37
N ILE A 551 6.94 -59.14 -13.69
CA ILE A 551 6.94 -60.25 -12.74
C ILE A 551 7.11 -61.58 -13.46
N TYR A 552 6.46 -61.79 -14.61
CA TYR A 552 6.62 -63.02 -15.41
C TYR A 552 8.09 -63.30 -15.76
N ALA A 553 8.88 -62.26 -16.05
CA ALA A 553 10.30 -62.40 -16.37
C ALA A 553 11.21 -62.69 -15.15
N LEU A 554 10.69 -62.58 -13.92
CA LEU A 554 11.46 -62.78 -12.68
C LEU A 554 11.28 -64.21 -12.15
N THR A 555 12.23 -65.10 -12.46
CA THR A 555 12.21 -66.49 -11.99
C THR A 555 12.95 -66.68 -10.66
N THR A 556 12.50 -67.60 -9.81
CA THR A 556 13.19 -68.03 -8.58
C THR A 556 13.23 -69.56 -8.46
N ALA A 557 14.25 -70.10 -7.80
CA ALA A 557 14.38 -71.54 -7.52
C ALA A 557 13.66 -71.97 -6.22
N SER A 558 13.08 -71.04 -5.45
CA SER A 558 12.40 -71.35 -4.19
C SER A 558 10.94 -71.79 -4.42
N PRO A 559 10.50 -72.95 -3.90
CA PRO A 559 9.13 -73.43 -4.11
C PRO A 559 8.14 -72.79 -3.13
N ALA A 560 7.30 -71.89 -3.64
CA ALA A 560 5.99 -71.55 -3.08
C ALA A 560 5.10 -70.98 -4.20
N ASN A 561 4.06 -71.72 -4.58
CA ASN A 561 3.15 -71.31 -5.65
C ASN A 561 2.06 -70.37 -5.11
N CYS A 562 1.60 -69.46 -5.96
CA CYS A 562 0.42 -68.65 -5.69
C CYS A 562 -0.84 -69.48 -6.00
N ALA A 563 -1.85 -69.39 -5.13
CA ALA A 563 -3.18 -69.97 -5.32
C ALA A 563 -4.22 -68.85 -5.37
N ILE A 564 -5.28 -69.05 -6.13
CA ILE A 564 -6.43 -68.13 -6.18
C ILE A 564 -7.58 -68.83 -5.45
N GLY A 565 -8.10 -68.21 -4.39
CA GLY A 565 -9.27 -68.71 -3.65
C GLY A 565 -10.56 -68.57 -4.46
N SER A 566 -11.64 -69.27 -4.07
CA SER A 566 -12.96 -69.12 -4.70
C SER A 566 -13.53 -67.71 -4.55
N ASP A 567 -13.07 -66.96 -3.55
CA ASP A 567 -13.35 -65.54 -3.33
C ASP A 567 -12.48 -64.58 -4.18
N GLY A 568 -11.61 -65.11 -5.04
CA GLY A 568 -10.71 -64.34 -5.89
C GLY A 568 -9.44 -63.84 -5.16
N SER A 569 -9.19 -64.28 -3.92
CA SER A 569 -8.01 -63.86 -3.15
C SER A 569 -6.72 -64.56 -3.61
N PHE A 570 -5.62 -63.81 -3.69
CA PHE A 570 -4.29 -64.39 -3.90
C PHE A 570 -3.71 -64.91 -2.57
N SER A 571 -3.42 -66.20 -2.50
CA SER A 571 -2.89 -66.89 -1.32
C SER A 571 -1.60 -67.64 -1.64
N ARG A 572 -0.76 -67.92 -0.63
CA ARG A 572 0.46 -68.70 -0.79
C ARG A 572 0.22 -70.16 -0.41
N SER A 573 0.50 -71.09 -1.32
CA SER A 573 0.53 -72.52 -1.02
C SER A 573 1.86 -72.90 -0.35
N THR A 574 1.81 -73.62 0.77
CA THR A 574 3.01 -74.03 1.53
C THR A 574 2.93 -75.48 2.01
N SER A 575 4.05 -76.20 1.91
CA SER A 575 4.17 -77.61 2.31
C SER A 575 4.83 -77.81 3.67
N ALA A 576 5.26 -76.76 4.36
CA ALA A 576 6.06 -76.85 5.58
C ALA A 576 5.25 -77.41 6.77
N LEU A 577 5.85 -78.34 7.51
CA LEU A 577 5.21 -79.07 8.61
C LEU A 577 4.65 -78.15 9.71
N LYS A 578 5.30 -77.01 10.00
CA LYS A 578 4.84 -76.04 11.01
C LYS A 578 3.48 -75.40 10.74
N TYR A 579 2.97 -75.51 9.51
CA TYR A 579 1.65 -75.02 9.12
C TYR A 579 0.63 -76.17 8.97
N LYS A 580 0.97 -77.39 9.38
CA LYS A 580 0.15 -78.60 9.19
C LYS A 580 -0.08 -79.32 10.51
N ASP A 581 -1.30 -79.80 10.70
CA ASP A 581 -1.68 -80.69 11.80
C ASP A 581 -1.80 -82.12 11.23
N VAL A 582 -0.83 -82.97 11.54
CA VAL A 582 -0.73 -84.32 10.95
C VAL A 582 -1.71 -85.25 11.62
N LYS A 583 -2.70 -85.74 10.85
CA LYS A 583 -3.81 -86.57 11.37
C LYS A 583 -3.62 -88.08 11.29
N GLY A 584 -2.54 -88.56 10.67
CA GLY A 584 -2.24 -89.99 10.54
C GLY A 584 -1.57 -90.34 9.21
N PRO A 585 -1.27 -91.63 8.97
CA PRO A 585 -0.76 -92.11 7.69
C PRO A 585 -1.83 -92.04 6.59
N ILE A 586 -1.40 -92.11 5.33
CA ILE A 586 -2.30 -92.23 4.18
C ILE A 586 -3.07 -93.56 4.27
N PRO A 587 -4.42 -93.56 4.20
CA PRO A 587 -5.22 -94.78 4.24
C PRO A 587 -4.88 -95.77 3.12
N GLN A 588 -4.92 -97.08 3.42
CA GLN A 588 -4.57 -98.13 2.46
C GLN A 588 -5.53 -98.19 1.25
N ASP A 589 -6.81 -97.99 1.50
CA ASP A 589 -7.86 -97.94 0.47
C ASP A 589 -7.62 -96.80 -0.54
N MET A 590 -7.11 -95.66 -0.08
CA MET A 590 -6.72 -94.55 -0.96
C MET A 590 -5.56 -94.95 -1.89
N ILE A 591 -4.58 -95.71 -1.40
CA ILE A 591 -3.43 -96.20 -2.17
C ILE A 591 -3.90 -97.19 -3.25
N ASP A 592 -4.74 -98.14 -2.86
CA ASP A 592 -5.25 -99.19 -3.76
C ASP A 592 -6.12 -98.59 -4.88
N GLN A 593 -6.95 -97.59 -4.55
CA GLN A 593 -7.81 -96.90 -5.52
C GLN A 593 -7.02 -96.09 -6.54
N VAL A 594 -5.96 -95.38 -6.12
CA VAL A 594 -5.10 -94.62 -7.04
C VAL A 594 -4.42 -95.52 -8.09
N MET A 595 -4.02 -96.73 -7.70
CA MET A 595 -3.36 -97.68 -8.61
C MET A 595 -4.28 -98.23 -9.72
N GLY A 596 -5.59 -98.05 -9.60
CA GLY A 596 -6.58 -98.46 -10.59
C GLY A 596 -6.92 -97.39 -11.65
N LEU A 597 -6.38 -96.18 -11.53
CA LEU A 597 -6.79 -95.03 -12.35
C LEU A 597 -6.02 -94.92 -13.67
N SER A 598 -6.67 -94.36 -14.70
CA SER A 598 -6.11 -94.22 -16.04
C SER A 598 -6.03 -92.74 -16.45
N GLY A 599 -4.89 -92.33 -17.00
CA GLY A 599 -4.73 -91.02 -17.63
C GLY A 599 -5.22 -91.00 -19.07
N PHE A 600 -5.53 -89.81 -19.58
CA PHE A 600 -5.92 -89.57 -20.97
C PHE A 600 -5.23 -88.32 -21.55
N MET A 601 -5.32 -88.15 -22.87
CA MET A 601 -4.92 -86.92 -23.56
C MET A 601 -6.15 -86.04 -23.77
N TYR A 602 -6.03 -84.74 -23.55
CA TYR A 602 -7.12 -83.79 -23.74
C TYR A 602 -6.67 -82.48 -24.40
N GLN A 603 -7.63 -81.71 -24.89
CA GLN A 603 -7.45 -80.34 -25.37
C GLN A 603 -8.29 -79.40 -24.49
N GLN A 604 -7.77 -78.21 -24.19
CA GLN A 604 -8.48 -77.21 -23.38
C GLN A 604 -9.76 -76.73 -24.08
N LYS A 605 -10.89 -76.71 -23.36
CA LYS A 605 -12.20 -76.31 -23.91
C LYS A 605 -12.37 -74.79 -24.04
N HIS A 606 -11.73 -74.01 -23.18
CA HIS A 606 -11.86 -72.55 -23.13
C HIS A 606 -10.53 -71.91 -23.53
N GLY A 607 -10.58 -71.02 -24.53
CA GLY A 607 -9.46 -70.66 -25.40
C GLY A 607 -8.23 -70.04 -24.72
N GLY A 608 -7.07 -70.27 -25.35
CA GLY A 608 -5.76 -69.74 -24.98
C GLY A 608 -4.62 -70.53 -25.63
N ASP A 609 -4.79 -71.85 -25.75
CA ASP A 609 -3.71 -72.78 -26.12
C ASP A 609 -3.88 -73.53 -27.46
N GLY A 610 -4.90 -73.19 -28.26
CA GLY A 610 -5.12 -73.76 -29.60
C GLY A 610 -5.39 -75.28 -29.62
N ALA A 611 -4.90 -75.98 -30.66
CA ALA A 611 -5.06 -77.43 -30.89
C ALA A 611 -4.07 -78.31 -30.11
N ARG A 612 -3.42 -77.77 -29.08
CA ARG A 612 -2.40 -78.50 -28.32
C ARG A 612 -3.04 -79.59 -27.47
N LEU A 613 -2.50 -80.80 -27.56
CA LEU A 613 -2.86 -81.92 -26.69
C LEU A 613 -2.03 -81.88 -25.40
N PHE A 614 -2.71 -82.11 -24.28
CA PHE A 614 -2.15 -82.18 -22.94
C PHE A 614 -2.42 -83.57 -22.36
N VAL A 615 -1.50 -84.08 -21.53
CA VAL A 615 -1.74 -85.26 -20.70
C VAL A 615 -2.52 -84.83 -19.46
N GLY A 616 -3.53 -85.59 -19.06
CA GLY A 616 -4.30 -85.31 -17.85
C GLY A 616 -5.07 -86.53 -17.32
N MET A 617 -5.74 -86.31 -16.20
CA MET A 617 -6.75 -87.15 -15.57
C MET A 617 -7.97 -86.26 -15.27
N ALA A 618 -9.18 -86.81 -15.29
CA ALA A 618 -10.37 -86.06 -14.93
C ALA A 618 -10.48 -86.06 -13.41
N ALA A 619 -10.80 -84.91 -12.82
CA ALA A 619 -11.04 -84.84 -11.38
C ALA A 619 -12.31 -85.62 -11.00
N ASP A 620 -13.29 -85.67 -11.90
CA ASP A 620 -14.55 -86.41 -11.76
C ASP A 620 -14.33 -87.91 -11.50
N ASP A 621 -13.29 -88.50 -12.11
CA ASP A 621 -12.94 -89.92 -11.90
C ASP A 621 -12.43 -90.20 -10.48
N PHE A 622 -12.11 -89.16 -9.71
CA PHE A 622 -11.61 -89.24 -8.35
C PHE A 622 -12.68 -88.90 -7.30
N ASP A 623 -13.91 -88.53 -7.69
CA ASP A 623 -14.99 -88.16 -6.75
C ASP A 623 -15.68 -89.41 -6.18
N VAL A 624 -14.89 -90.20 -5.45
CA VAL A 624 -15.31 -91.34 -4.65
C VAL A 624 -14.83 -91.11 -3.21
N ASP A 625 -15.56 -91.63 -2.22
CA ASP A 625 -15.35 -91.29 -0.81
C ASP A 625 -13.88 -91.45 -0.32
N GLY A 626 -13.12 -92.38 -0.89
CA GLY A 626 -11.71 -92.63 -0.55
C GLY A 626 -10.67 -91.67 -1.17
N LEU A 627 -11.03 -90.91 -2.22
CA LEU A 627 -10.09 -90.05 -2.97
C LEU A 627 -10.40 -88.55 -2.87
N ARG A 628 -11.51 -88.17 -2.21
CA ARG A 628 -11.93 -86.76 -2.05
C ARG A 628 -10.84 -85.78 -1.60
N PRO A 629 -9.87 -86.12 -0.71
CA PRO A 629 -8.79 -85.20 -0.32
C PRO A 629 -7.85 -84.76 -1.45
N LEU A 630 -7.90 -85.45 -2.59
CA LEU A 630 -7.16 -85.12 -3.80
C LEU A 630 -7.94 -84.19 -4.73
N ILE A 631 -9.21 -83.90 -4.44
CA ILE A 631 -10.07 -83.06 -5.28
C ILE A 631 -10.20 -81.66 -4.68
N SER A 632 -10.28 -80.67 -5.56
CA SER A 632 -10.77 -79.33 -5.28
C SER A 632 -12.24 -79.25 -5.68
N TYR A 633 -13.08 -78.79 -4.75
CA TYR A 633 -14.50 -78.57 -4.97
C TYR A 633 -14.82 -77.07 -5.05
N GLY A 634 -15.81 -76.71 -5.86
CA GLY A 634 -16.42 -75.38 -5.89
C GLY A 634 -17.30 -75.11 -4.67
N ASP A 635 -17.78 -73.88 -4.53
CA ASP A 635 -18.64 -73.46 -3.41
C ASP A 635 -20.04 -74.14 -3.44
N ASP A 636 -20.46 -74.61 -4.61
CA ASP A 636 -21.67 -75.41 -4.85
C ASP A 636 -21.47 -76.91 -4.62
N GLY A 637 -20.23 -77.34 -4.35
CA GLY A 637 -19.86 -78.74 -4.13
C GLY A 637 -19.51 -79.50 -5.41
N ASP A 638 -19.45 -78.83 -6.57
CA ASP A 638 -19.05 -79.46 -7.83
C ASP A 638 -17.53 -79.68 -7.90
N VAL A 639 -17.11 -80.67 -8.69
CA VAL A 639 -15.71 -81.03 -8.88
C VAL A 639 -15.02 -80.01 -9.81
N GLU A 640 -14.04 -79.28 -9.28
CA GLU A 640 -13.36 -78.18 -9.99
C GLU A 640 -11.92 -78.54 -10.42
N GLY A 641 -11.29 -79.49 -9.75
CA GLY A 641 -9.93 -79.87 -10.13
C GLY A 641 -9.31 -80.98 -9.30
N LEU A 642 -8.17 -81.48 -9.78
CA LEU A 642 -7.38 -82.52 -9.13
C LEU A 642 -6.05 -81.95 -8.64
N HIS A 643 -5.70 -82.24 -7.39
CA HIS A 643 -4.41 -81.93 -6.79
C HIS A 643 -3.33 -82.94 -7.23
N TYR A 644 -2.86 -82.80 -8.48
CA TYR A 644 -1.80 -83.66 -9.05
C TYR A 644 -0.53 -83.72 -8.19
N GLU A 645 -0.19 -82.63 -7.51
CA GLU A 645 0.94 -82.57 -6.60
C GLU A 645 0.76 -83.48 -5.37
N ARG A 646 -0.49 -83.66 -4.90
CA ARG A 646 -0.81 -84.52 -3.77
C ARG A 646 -0.92 -85.99 -4.19
N LEU A 647 -1.39 -86.25 -5.41
CA LEU A 647 -1.41 -87.60 -5.99
C LEU A 647 -0.03 -88.26 -5.95
N THR A 648 1.02 -87.47 -6.23
CA THR A 648 2.41 -87.94 -6.17
C THR A 648 2.78 -88.46 -4.77
N VAL A 649 2.24 -87.86 -3.71
CA VAL A 649 2.49 -88.30 -2.32
C VAL A 649 1.85 -89.67 -2.05
N VAL A 650 0.65 -89.92 -2.59
CA VAL A 650 -0.02 -91.23 -2.50
C VAL A 650 0.76 -92.29 -3.31
N LEU A 651 1.21 -91.93 -4.52
CA LEU A 651 2.03 -92.81 -5.36
C LEU A 651 3.36 -93.19 -4.70
N ILE A 652 3.97 -92.31 -3.89
CA ILE A 652 5.17 -92.66 -3.12
C ILE A 652 4.89 -93.82 -2.17
N GLU A 653 3.77 -93.81 -1.46
CA GLU A 653 3.39 -94.91 -0.57
C GLU A 653 3.03 -96.18 -1.35
N ALA A 654 2.35 -96.04 -2.50
CA ALA A 654 2.09 -97.17 -3.41
C ALA A 654 3.38 -97.83 -3.90
N VAL A 655 4.37 -97.03 -4.30
CA VAL A 655 5.68 -97.52 -4.75
C VAL A 655 6.46 -98.17 -3.60
N LYS A 656 6.37 -97.65 -2.37
CA LYS A 656 6.97 -98.31 -1.20
C LYS A 656 6.37 -99.70 -0.99
N GLN A 657 5.05 -99.82 -1.06
CA GLN A 657 4.38 -101.13 -0.94
C GLN A 657 4.76 -102.09 -2.07
N LEU A 658 4.82 -101.58 -3.31
CA LEU A 658 5.30 -102.36 -4.44
C LEU A 658 6.74 -102.84 -4.20
N SER A 659 7.61 -101.95 -3.71
CA SER A 659 9.03 -102.25 -3.44
C SER A 659 9.17 -103.29 -2.32
N ASP A 660 8.38 -103.19 -1.26
CA ASP A 660 8.37 -104.14 -0.15
C ASP A 660 7.85 -105.51 -0.61
N ARG A 661 6.79 -105.53 -1.42
CA ARG A 661 6.26 -106.76 -2.03
C ARG A 661 7.25 -107.40 -2.98
N VAL A 662 7.99 -106.62 -3.77
CA VAL A 662 9.09 -107.12 -4.61
C VAL A 662 10.19 -107.74 -3.75
N ARG A 663 10.63 -107.06 -2.67
CA ARG A 663 11.63 -107.60 -1.75
C ARG A 663 11.19 -108.89 -1.06
N ASP A 664 9.92 -108.99 -0.68
CA ASP A 664 9.40 -110.20 -0.05
C ASP A 664 9.25 -111.35 -1.05
N LEU A 665 8.93 -111.05 -2.31
CA LEU A 665 8.98 -112.04 -3.40
C LEU A 665 10.42 -112.47 -3.70
N GLU A 666 11.40 -111.57 -3.66
CA GLU A 666 12.82 -111.88 -3.86
C GLU A 666 13.41 -112.76 -2.74
N LYS A 667 12.88 -112.71 -1.51
CA LYS A 667 13.28 -113.61 -0.39
C LYS A 667 12.72 -115.03 -0.51
N LEU A 668 11.72 -115.24 -1.38
CA LEU A 668 11.10 -116.55 -1.64
C LEU A 668 11.78 -117.31 -2.79
N ILE A 669 12.78 -116.69 -3.44
CA ILE A 669 13.65 -117.24 -4.48
C ILE A 669 15.01 -117.53 -3.84
#